data_AF-A0A835ZFW3-F1
#
_entry.id   AF-A0A835ZFW3-F1
#
_cell.length_a   1.000
_cell.length_b   1.000
_cell.length_c   1.000
_cell.angle_alpha   90.00
_cell.angle_beta   90.00
_cell.angle_gamma   90.00
#
_symmetry.space_group_name_H-M   'P 1'
#
loop_
_entity.id
_entity.type
_entity.pdbx_description
1 polymer ?
#
loop_
_entity_poly.entity_id
_entity_poly.type
_entity_poly.pdbx_seq_one_letter_code
_entity_poly.pdbx_strand_id
1 'polypeptide(L)'
;MEQEQEETQRDKDEDSDVAKGAATTATVTEEELAGIVNYVREMEASELESSIIDQIDDQEPWFEVIIHLAASPDPQQPGTPPPPPPPAKHACLRKAWSDFQRLHYLLLTDEFGCDDAVKALLPPLPTLAPGDADATAAALNSYMQRLLAVPAVLASAKFSGFLGGDGGSPPEGGSAGGGEGEGGEAGGRGEPQTAIGFLLQPFAPHCVYVPRRQEYSRELVILKGESVAWRFDVDCGLDIDFTVEFTPCEVHQRSALVSGEGRRQRGWLGYVSPASEGAGGCTGDGVEGAPRSVLVHRRTRYPGGARVQGSCTSAADGLCALRWGNGHSRLRGKRLYFVAEAVDAAAMRAAVQAADACAFKASAARGGSAQQRITPGAAVSVDVAALRASAAPSDAATSDATLSPGGGDPPAGRFSLTRSAYNLVWNVLRLSPYYGLGAGGGQGGAGGGRAALPPAAGEGGGGGREGGGLSEYEERVATLLVNYERLEDELAGMSARRAQAEAQTKVLLAQLQRAKADVASAQEGWQGTRAELCEMTRRADDMALEREEALQEAHSAERAQLQAEERLLAARRECELLQAERSVWQVARSGIQSELARAVGALETEKHAHEDARAALKRSQTAVERLEAERQRLAERVAAAGDREAQERLKEEAAAARAESEDVRVALAEVEAETAKLSAQKRLLVVELRQQKKAFLDQLSAVQAEAEEARMMQRAAETRLKKLEGEG
;
A
#
# COMPACT_ATOMS: atom_id res chain seq x y z
N MET A 1 -17.81 65.37 -24.98
CA MET A 1 -18.92 64.78 -25.77
C MET A 1 -18.62 63.38 -26.27
N GLU A 2 -17.72 63.11 -27.23
CA GLU A 2 -17.40 61.69 -27.57
C GLU A 2 -16.63 60.98 -26.45
N GLN A 3 -15.70 61.65 -25.77
CA GLN A 3 -15.02 61.09 -24.59
C GLN A 3 -15.95 60.89 -23.37
N GLU A 4 -16.97 61.74 -23.21
CA GLU A 4 -17.97 61.57 -22.13
C GLU A 4 -18.95 60.43 -22.44
N GLN A 5 -19.14 60.09 -23.72
CA GLN A 5 -19.93 58.92 -24.12
C GLN A 5 -19.16 57.60 -23.95
N GLU A 6 -17.84 57.60 -24.12
CA GLU A 6 -17.02 56.40 -23.82
C GLU A 6 -16.89 56.15 -22.32
N GLU A 7 -16.81 57.20 -21.49
CA GLU A 7 -16.69 57.04 -20.02
C GLU A 7 -18.02 56.57 -19.39
N THR A 8 -19.17 57.06 -19.88
CA THR A 8 -20.50 56.55 -19.44
C THR A 8 -20.86 55.18 -19.98
N GLN A 9 -20.20 54.69 -21.04
CA GLN A 9 -20.37 53.32 -21.52
C GLN A 9 -19.55 52.34 -20.66
N ARG A 10 -18.37 52.77 -20.18
CA ARG A 10 -17.48 51.94 -19.33
C ARG A 10 -18.05 51.72 -17.94
N ASP A 11 -18.65 52.74 -17.33
CA ASP A 11 -19.28 52.63 -16.02
C ASP A 11 -20.56 51.76 -16.05
N LYS A 12 -21.23 51.65 -17.21
CA LYS A 12 -22.40 50.76 -17.37
C LYS A 12 -22.04 49.29 -17.52
N ASP A 13 -20.86 48.99 -18.05
CA ASP A 13 -20.41 47.61 -18.20
C ASP A 13 -19.85 47.07 -16.87
N GLU A 14 -19.22 47.91 -16.04
CA GLU A 14 -18.72 47.52 -14.70
C GLU A 14 -19.85 47.33 -13.66
N ASP A 15 -20.95 48.10 -13.72
CA ASP A 15 -22.11 47.90 -12.82
C ASP A 15 -23.00 46.71 -13.23
N SER A 16 -22.84 46.17 -14.45
CA SER A 16 -23.61 45.00 -14.92
C SER A 16 -23.09 43.65 -14.38
N ASP A 17 -21.83 43.61 -13.95
CA ASP A 17 -21.20 42.41 -13.37
C ASP A 17 -21.34 42.33 -11.85
N VAL A 18 -21.65 43.44 -11.16
CA VAL A 18 -21.88 43.44 -9.70
C VAL A 18 -23.33 43.05 -9.33
N ALA A 19 -24.29 43.20 -10.26
CA ALA A 19 -25.70 42.88 -10.02
C ALA A 19 -26.10 41.39 -10.22
N LYS A 20 -25.16 40.49 -10.57
CA LYS A 20 -25.40 39.04 -10.67
C LYS A 20 -24.89 38.20 -9.49
N GLY A 21 -24.30 38.84 -8.48
CA GLY A 21 -23.67 38.15 -7.33
C GLY A 21 -24.53 37.99 -6.08
N ALA A 22 -25.85 38.17 -6.14
CA ALA A 22 -26.71 38.15 -4.93
C ALA A 22 -28.02 37.38 -5.12
N ALA A 23 -27.94 36.09 -5.48
CA ALA A 23 -28.96 35.08 -5.19
C ALA A 23 -28.50 33.69 -5.68
N THR A 24 -27.58 33.06 -4.95
CA THR A 24 -27.27 31.63 -5.13
C THR A 24 -27.28 30.95 -3.76
N THR A 25 -28.49 30.62 -3.30
CA THR A 25 -28.67 29.37 -2.55
C THR A 25 -28.09 28.26 -3.42
N ALA A 26 -27.03 27.61 -2.96
CA ALA A 26 -26.33 26.55 -3.66
C ALA A 26 -27.29 25.39 -3.98
N THR A 27 -27.85 25.41 -5.19
CA THR A 27 -28.35 24.21 -5.85
C THR A 27 -27.13 23.53 -6.44
N VAL A 28 -26.77 22.37 -5.87
CA VAL A 28 -25.74 21.47 -6.41
C VAL A 28 -26.03 21.31 -7.90
N THR A 29 -25.03 21.62 -8.73
CA THR A 29 -25.21 21.54 -10.18
C THR A 29 -25.21 20.07 -10.60
N GLU A 30 -25.99 19.75 -11.63
CA GLU A 30 -26.11 18.40 -12.18
C GLU A 30 -24.73 17.83 -12.60
N GLU A 31 -23.77 18.70 -12.93
CA GLU A 31 -22.36 18.36 -13.20
C GLU A 31 -21.55 18.00 -11.95
N GLU A 32 -21.81 18.63 -10.79
CA GLU A 32 -21.15 18.28 -9.53
C GLU A 32 -21.70 16.97 -8.96
N LEU A 33 -23.01 16.73 -9.09
CA LEU A 33 -23.64 15.45 -8.76
C LEU A 33 -23.14 14.33 -9.69
N ALA A 34 -23.06 14.57 -11.01
CA ALA A 34 -22.49 13.63 -11.96
C ALA A 34 -20.98 13.35 -11.70
N GLY A 35 -20.23 14.33 -11.20
CA GLY A 35 -18.84 14.16 -10.77
C GLY A 35 -18.70 13.26 -9.54
N ILE A 36 -19.58 13.42 -8.55
CA ILE A 36 -19.62 12.58 -7.34
C ILE A 36 -20.13 11.17 -7.67
N VAL A 37 -21.10 11.05 -8.59
CA VAL A 37 -21.67 9.77 -9.03
C VAL A 37 -20.67 8.97 -9.88
N ASN A 38 -19.91 9.62 -10.76
CA ASN A 38 -18.80 8.97 -11.47
C ASN A 38 -17.66 8.55 -10.53
N TYR A 39 -17.36 9.36 -9.51
CA TYR A 39 -16.39 9.01 -8.47
C TYR A 39 -16.79 7.77 -7.67
N VAL A 40 -18.07 7.61 -7.34
CA VAL A 40 -18.61 6.42 -6.63
C VAL A 40 -18.78 5.20 -7.55
N ARG A 41 -18.95 5.42 -8.86
CA ARG A 41 -19.15 4.38 -9.89
C ARG A 41 -17.85 3.74 -10.37
N GLU A 42 -16.74 4.47 -10.32
CA GLU A 42 -15.40 3.98 -10.68
C GLU A 42 -14.69 3.22 -9.55
N MET A 43 -15.16 3.33 -8.30
CA MET A 43 -14.70 2.47 -7.20
C MET A 43 -15.19 1.04 -7.41
N GLU A 44 -14.25 0.12 -7.69
CA GLU A 44 -14.54 -1.31 -7.75
C GLU A 44 -15.11 -1.80 -6.41
N ALA A 45 -15.97 -2.82 -6.40
CA ALA A 45 -16.55 -3.36 -5.16
C ALA A 45 -15.46 -3.77 -4.12
N SER A 46 -14.26 -4.11 -4.59
CA SER A 46 -13.06 -4.36 -3.78
C SER A 46 -12.42 -3.11 -3.18
N GLU A 47 -12.51 -1.95 -3.84
CA GLU A 47 -12.06 -0.65 -3.29
C GLU A 47 -13.11 -0.05 -2.36
N LEU A 48 -14.40 -0.27 -2.62
CA LEU A 48 -15.46 0.06 -1.67
C LEU A 48 -15.37 -0.85 -0.44
N GLU A 49 -15.11 -2.14 -0.60
CA GLU A 49 -14.82 -3.04 0.53
C GLU A 49 -13.52 -2.66 1.25
N SER A 50 -12.44 -2.32 0.54
CA SER A 50 -11.19 -1.83 1.18
C SER A 50 -11.40 -0.51 1.90
N SER A 51 -12.09 0.46 1.29
CA SER A 51 -12.37 1.77 1.90
C SER A 51 -13.35 1.66 3.06
N ILE A 52 -14.32 0.75 3.00
CA ILE A 52 -15.21 0.44 4.13
C ILE A 52 -14.42 -0.28 5.24
N ILE A 53 -13.51 -1.21 4.92
CA ILE A 53 -12.65 -1.88 5.91
C ILE A 53 -11.69 -0.88 6.56
N ASP A 54 -11.07 0.01 5.78
CA ASP A 54 -10.17 1.06 6.26
C ASP A 54 -10.93 2.13 7.09
N GLN A 55 -12.16 2.51 6.70
CA GLN A 55 -13.02 3.40 7.50
C GLN A 55 -13.61 2.73 8.75
N ILE A 56 -13.80 1.41 8.74
CA ILE A 56 -14.22 0.64 9.91
C ILE A 56 -13.07 0.54 10.93
N ASP A 57 -11.82 0.38 10.46
CA ASP A 57 -10.64 0.36 11.33
C ASP A 57 -10.41 1.72 12.02
N ASP A 58 -10.72 2.84 11.35
CA ASP A 58 -10.63 4.19 11.95
C ASP A 58 -11.73 4.49 12.99
N GLN A 59 -12.82 3.72 13.01
CA GLN A 59 -13.94 3.89 13.94
C GLN A 59 -13.89 2.90 15.11
N GLU A 60 -12.90 2.00 15.15
CA GLU A 60 -12.82 0.99 16.20
C GLU A 60 -12.39 1.61 17.55
N PRO A 61 -13.15 1.43 18.65
CA PRO A 61 -12.78 1.98 19.94
C PRO A 61 -11.52 1.29 20.48
N TRP A 62 -10.57 2.11 20.91
CA TRP A 62 -9.35 1.68 21.58
C TRP A 62 -9.51 1.68 23.09
N PHE A 63 -8.97 0.67 23.73
CA PHE A 63 -9.01 0.50 25.18
C PHE A 63 -7.60 0.47 25.76
N GLU A 64 -7.43 1.14 26.89
CA GLU A 64 -6.23 1.13 27.69
C GLU A 64 -6.36 0.03 28.77
N VAL A 65 -5.53 -1.00 28.66
CA VAL A 65 -5.49 -2.17 29.54
C VAL A 65 -4.33 -2.00 30.52
N ILE A 66 -4.64 -1.74 31.78
CA ILE A 66 -3.68 -1.53 32.86
C ILE A 66 -3.55 -2.84 33.64
N ILE A 67 -2.37 -3.45 33.58
CA ILE A 67 -2.04 -4.69 34.27
C ILE A 67 -1.30 -4.35 35.56
N HIS A 68 -1.86 -4.77 36.69
CA HIS A 68 -1.24 -4.67 38.01
C HIS A 68 -0.64 -6.03 38.38
N LEU A 69 0.68 -6.08 38.51
CA LEU A 69 1.39 -7.27 38.96
C LEU A 69 1.58 -7.17 40.48
N ALA A 70 0.89 -8.01 41.26
CA ALA A 70 1.17 -8.09 42.68
C ALA A 70 2.61 -8.58 42.88
N ALA A 71 3.38 -7.86 43.68
CA ALA A 71 4.69 -8.32 44.09
C ALA A 71 4.53 -9.68 44.76
N SER A 72 5.17 -10.73 44.21
CA SER A 72 5.19 -12.05 44.83
C SER A 72 5.62 -11.87 46.29
N PRO A 73 4.86 -12.37 47.28
CA PRO A 73 5.30 -12.36 48.66
C PRO A 73 6.54 -13.25 48.74
N ASP A 74 7.71 -12.63 48.78
CA ASP A 74 8.97 -13.33 49.00
C ASP A 74 8.82 -14.07 50.35
N PRO A 75 9.08 -15.39 50.43
CA PRO A 75 8.93 -16.13 51.67
C PRO A 75 9.87 -15.54 52.71
N GLN A 76 9.31 -14.69 53.59
CA GLN A 76 10.08 -14.01 54.61
C GLN A 76 10.74 -15.05 55.52
N GLN A 77 12.06 -14.95 55.67
CA GLN A 77 12.74 -15.63 56.76
C GLN A 77 12.13 -15.16 58.09
N PRO A 78 11.72 -16.07 58.99
CA PRO A 78 11.11 -15.69 60.26
C PRO A 78 12.13 -14.92 61.11
N GLY A 79 11.93 -13.61 61.28
CA GLY A 79 12.71 -12.78 62.21
C GLY A 79 13.13 -11.40 61.73
N THR A 80 12.98 -11.06 60.44
CA THR A 80 13.31 -9.72 59.91
C THR A 80 12.08 -8.82 59.81
N PRO A 81 12.16 -7.55 60.26
CA PRO A 81 11.07 -6.60 60.10
C PRO A 81 10.77 -6.34 58.61
N PRO A 82 9.49 -6.22 58.22
CA PRO A 82 9.11 -6.15 56.81
C PRO A 82 9.69 -4.89 56.15
N PRO A 83 10.39 -5.02 54.99
CA PRO A 83 10.80 -3.86 54.21
C PRO A 83 9.56 -3.12 53.66
N PRO A 84 9.65 -1.82 53.38
CA PRO A 84 8.56 -1.08 52.75
C PRO A 84 8.16 -1.77 51.43
N PRO A 85 6.86 -1.88 51.13
CA PRO A 85 6.39 -2.59 49.94
C PRO A 85 7.03 -1.97 48.70
N PRO A 86 7.59 -2.77 47.79
CA PRO A 86 8.12 -2.26 46.52
C PRO A 86 6.99 -1.56 45.74
N PRO A 87 7.31 -0.50 44.97
CA PRO A 87 6.30 0.16 44.14
C PRO A 87 5.65 -0.89 43.21
N ALA A 88 4.32 -0.90 43.19
CA ALA A 88 3.56 -1.78 42.33
C ALA A 88 3.98 -1.55 40.87
N LYS A 89 4.27 -2.63 40.16
CA LYS A 89 4.62 -2.56 38.74
C LYS A 89 3.32 -2.57 37.95
N HIS A 90 3.06 -1.49 37.23
CA HIS A 90 1.94 -1.36 36.32
C HIS A 90 2.48 -1.42 34.89
N ALA A 91 1.85 -2.23 34.03
CA ALA A 91 2.07 -2.21 32.59
C ALA A 91 0.80 -1.65 31.94
N CYS A 92 0.96 -0.74 30.98
CA CYS A 92 -0.16 -0.15 30.27
C CYS A 92 -0.10 -0.56 28.79
N LEU A 93 -1.18 -1.16 28.28
CA LEU A 93 -1.28 -1.64 26.91
C LEU A 93 -2.46 -0.96 26.23
N ARG A 94 -2.32 -0.62 24.95
CA ARG A 94 -3.45 -0.18 24.12
C ARG A 94 -3.87 -1.35 23.24
N LYS A 95 -5.15 -1.70 23.27
CA LYS A 95 -5.75 -2.79 22.49
C LYS A 95 -7.03 -2.30 21.82
N ALA A 96 -7.21 -2.66 20.55
CA ALA A 96 -8.45 -2.38 19.84
C ALA A 96 -9.51 -3.44 20.23
N TRP A 97 -10.79 -3.17 19.97
CA TRP A 97 -11.87 -4.13 20.23
C TRP A 97 -11.63 -5.48 19.50
N SER A 98 -11.15 -5.42 18.26
CA SER A 98 -10.78 -6.56 17.41
C SER A 98 -9.71 -7.45 18.03
N ASP A 99 -8.78 -6.90 18.83
CA ASP A 99 -7.79 -7.69 19.56
C ASP A 99 -8.46 -8.61 20.61
N PHE A 100 -9.50 -8.12 21.29
CA PHE A 100 -10.27 -8.93 22.25
C PHE A 100 -11.10 -10.01 21.53
N GLN A 101 -11.69 -9.67 20.37
CA GLN A 101 -12.40 -10.64 19.53
C GLN A 101 -11.47 -11.75 19.04
N ARG A 102 -10.29 -11.36 18.54
CA ARG A 102 -9.27 -12.30 18.06
C ARG A 102 -8.75 -13.19 19.18
N LEU A 103 -8.46 -12.62 20.36
CA LEU A 103 -8.09 -13.41 21.53
C LEU A 103 -9.18 -14.42 21.88
N HIS A 104 -10.45 -13.99 21.97
CA HIS A 104 -11.56 -14.86 22.30
C HIS A 104 -11.71 -16.02 21.29
N TYR A 105 -11.59 -15.70 20.00
CA TYR A 105 -11.64 -16.69 18.93
C TYR A 105 -10.48 -17.69 19.03
N LEU A 106 -9.25 -17.22 19.22
CA LEU A 106 -8.08 -18.10 19.35
C LEU A 106 -8.18 -19.04 20.56
N LEU A 107 -8.72 -18.56 21.68
CA LEU A 107 -8.98 -19.41 22.85
C LEU A 107 -10.04 -20.49 22.52
N LEU A 108 -11.08 -20.15 21.75
CA LEU A 108 -12.13 -21.08 21.33
C LEU A 108 -11.67 -22.11 20.28
N THR A 109 -10.87 -21.71 19.29
CA THR A 109 -10.55 -22.58 18.15
C THR A 109 -9.26 -23.37 18.31
N ASP A 110 -8.19 -22.73 18.81
CA ASP A 110 -6.85 -23.30 18.73
C ASP A 110 -6.46 -24.08 19.99
N GLU A 111 -6.76 -23.55 21.18
CA GLU A 111 -6.23 -24.11 22.42
C GLU A 111 -7.21 -24.97 23.20
N PHE A 112 -8.47 -24.55 23.31
CA PHE A 112 -9.48 -25.31 24.07
C PHE A 112 -10.42 -26.13 23.19
N GLY A 113 -10.36 -25.93 21.87
CA GLY A 113 -11.19 -26.62 20.89
C GLY A 113 -12.69 -26.38 21.09
N CYS A 114 -13.50 -27.02 20.25
CA CYS A 114 -14.95 -26.91 20.31
C CYS A 114 -15.61 -27.73 21.42
N ASP A 115 -14.86 -28.19 22.42
CA ASP A 115 -15.38 -29.03 23.51
C ASP A 115 -16.34 -28.21 24.39
N ASP A 116 -17.60 -28.66 24.46
CA ASP A 116 -18.69 -27.94 25.10
C ASP A 116 -18.44 -27.71 26.60
N ALA A 117 -17.61 -28.57 27.22
CA ALA A 117 -17.20 -28.41 28.62
C ALA A 117 -16.30 -27.19 28.84
N VAL A 118 -15.43 -26.84 27.89
CA VAL A 118 -14.52 -25.69 28.03
C VAL A 118 -15.15 -24.40 27.51
N LYS A 119 -16.02 -24.50 26.49
CA LYS A 119 -16.90 -23.38 26.09
C LYS A 119 -17.75 -22.87 27.26
N ALA A 120 -18.20 -23.77 28.13
CA ALA A 120 -18.94 -23.39 29.33
C ALA A 120 -18.09 -22.66 30.39
N LEU A 121 -16.76 -22.79 30.35
CA LEU A 121 -15.83 -22.15 31.29
C LEU A 121 -15.34 -20.78 30.81
N LEU A 122 -15.34 -20.51 29.50
CA LEU A 122 -14.96 -19.20 28.97
C LEU A 122 -16.10 -18.20 29.15
N PRO A 123 -15.85 -17.01 29.75
CA PRO A 123 -16.86 -15.97 29.79
C PRO A 123 -17.21 -15.52 28.36
N PRO A 124 -18.49 -15.24 28.05
CA PRO A 124 -18.84 -14.72 26.73
C PRO A 124 -18.19 -13.36 26.53
N LEU A 125 -17.64 -13.13 25.34
CA LEU A 125 -17.16 -11.80 24.96
C LEU A 125 -18.36 -10.82 24.95
N PRO A 126 -18.25 -9.64 25.57
CA PRO A 126 -19.35 -8.67 25.56
C PRO A 126 -19.67 -8.24 24.12
N THR A 127 -20.91 -7.81 23.86
CA THR A 127 -21.25 -7.18 22.57
C THR A 127 -20.87 -5.72 22.62
N LEU A 128 -20.20 -5.23 21.57
CA LEU A 128 -19.87 -3.81 21.42
C LEU A 128 -21.17 -2.99 21.45
N ALA A 129 -21.31 -2.08 22.42
CA ALA A 129 -22.42 -1.14 22.47
C ALA A 129 -22.03 0.11 21.65
N PRO A 130 -22.56 0.28 20.41
CA PRO A 130 -22.18 1.42 19.58
C PRO A 130 -22.56 2.73 20.29
N GLY A 131 -21.57 3.58 20.52
CA GLY A 131 -21.73 4.89 21.17
C GLY A 131 -21.52 4.93 22.69
N ASP A 132 -21.27 3.80 23.36
CA ASP A 132 -20.97 3.77 24.81
C ASP A 132 -19.69 2.98 25.09
N ALA A 133 -18.55 3.63 24.85
CA ALA A 133 -17.23 3.06 25.08
C ALA A 133 -16.98 2.79 26.57
N ASP A 134 -17.57 3.57 27.47
CA ASP A 134 -17.41 3.42 28.92
C ASP A 134 -18.15 2.16 29.43
N ALA A 135 -19.37 1.91 28.95
CA ALA A 135 -20.09 0.66 29.23
C ALA A 135 -19.35 -0.56 28.64
N THR A 136 -18.79 -0.42 27.43
CA THR A 136 -17.99 -1.48 26.81
C THR A 136 -16.72 -1.77 27.59
N ALA A 137 -16.02 -0.73 28.08
CA ALA A 137 -14.83 -0.89 28.91
C ALA A 137 -15.14 -1.59 30.24
N ALA A 138 -16.26 -1.25 30.90
CA ALA A 138 -16.70 -1.93 32.11
C ALA A 138 -17.02 -3.42 31.87
N ALA A 139 -17.67 -3.73 30.75
CA ALA A 139 -17.95 -5.10 30.34
C ALA A 139 -16.67 -5.89 30.01
N LEU A 140 -15.71 -5.26 29.31
CA LEU A 140 -14.39 -5.81 29.04
C LEU A 140 -13.59 -6.06 30.32
N ASN A 141 -13.68 -5.18 31.32
CA ASN A 141 -13.04 -5.39 32.60
C ASN A 141 -13.60 -6.63 33.31
N SER A 142 -14.93 -6.80 33.33
CA SER A 142 -15.55 -8.02 33.88
C SER A 142 -15.15 -9.28 33.10
N TYR A 143 -15.06 -9.18 31.76
CA TYR A 143 -14.60 -10.27 30.90
C TYR A 143 -13.15 -10.68 31.20
N MET A 144 -12.23 -9.72 31.28
CA MET A 144 -10.81 -9.96 31.59
C MET A 144 -10.62 -10.54 33.00
N GLN A 145 -11.34 -10.04 34.00
CA GLN A 145 -11.31 -10.60 35.36
C GLN A 145 -11.78 -12.05 35.40
N ARG A 146 -12.82 -12.41 34.63
CA ARG A 146 -13.29 -13.79 34.52
C ARG A 146 -12.30 -14.67 33.76
N LEU A 147 -11.66 -14.17 32.70
CA LEU A 147 -10.60 -14.91 31.99
C LEU A 147 -9.41 -15.21 32.89
N LEU A 148 -8.96 -14.23 33.70
CA LEU A 148 -7.88 -14.40 34.66
C LEU A 148 -8.22 -15.42 35.76
N ALA A 149 -9.51 -15.64 36.04
CA ALA A 149 -9.96 -16.65 36.99
C ALA A 149 -9.89 -18.08 36.42
N VAL A 150 -9.69 -18.27 35.11
CA VAL A 150 -9.58 -19.58 34.47
C VAL A 150 -8.11 -19.99 34.38
N PRO A 151 -7.63 -21.00 35.15
CA PRO A 151 -6.21 -21.37 35.18
C PRO A 151 -5.66 -21.80 33.82
N ALA A 152 -6.49 -22.43 32.99
CA ALA A 152 -6.11 -22.87 31.66
C ALA A 152 -5.80 -21.68 30.73
N VAL A 153 -6.55 -20.58 30.85
CA VAL A 153 -6.31 -19.34 30.09
C VAL A 153 -5.03 -18.67 30.55
N LEU A 154 -4.70 -18.68 31.86
CA LEU A 154 -3.42 -18.15 32.34
C LEU A 154 -2.21 -18.94 31.83
N ALA A 155 -2.39 -20.23 31.53
CA ALA A 155 -1.35 -21.07 30.93
C ALA A 155 -1.22 -20.91 29.40
N SER A 156 -2.18 -20.21 28.77
CA SER A 156 -2.22 -19.98 27.33
C SER A 156 -1.07 -19.09 26.86
N ALA A 157 -0.37 -19.54 25.80
CA ALA A 157 0.64 -18.72 25.14
C ALA A 157 -0.01 -17.55 24.39
N LYS A 158 -1.22 -17.75 23.84
CA LYS A 158 -1.98 -16.70 23.14
C LYS A 158 -2.43 -15.60 24.10
N PHE A 159 -2.95 -15.98 25.28
CA PHE A 159 -3.33 -15.02 26.31
C PHE A 159 -2.11 -14.27 26.86
N SER A 160 -1.00 -14.98 27.10
CA SER A 160 0.25 -14.35 27.50
C SER A 160 0.78 -13.38 26.44
N GLY A 161 0.68 -13.72 25.16
CA GLY A 161 1.03 -12.84 24.03
C GLY A 161 0.10 -11.64 23.89
N PHE A 162 -1.19 -11.77 24.23
CA PHE A 162 -2.11 -10.65 24.29
C PHE A 162 -1.72 -9.63 25.38
N LEU A 163 -1.28 -10.12 26.54
CA LEU A 163 -0.78 -9.30 27.67
C LEU A 163 0.67 -8.84 27.51
N GLY A 164 1.45 -9.47 26.63
CA GLY A 164 2.77 -8.98 26.22
C GLY A 164 2.58 -7.82 25.25
N GLY A 165 3.13 -6.64 25.54
CA GLY A 165 2.97 -5.44 24.72
C GLY A 165 3.57 -5.49 23.31
N ASP A 166 3.88 -6.68 22.79
CA ASP A 166 4.34 -6.88 21.43
C ASP A 166 3.12 -6.86 20.51
N GLY A 167 2.72 -5.65 20.12
CA GLY A 167 1.88 -5.46 18.94
C GLY A 167 2.57 -6.11 17.75
N GLY A 168 2.17 -7.34 17.42
CA GLY A 168 2.49 -8.02 16.18
C GLY A 168 3.82 -8.78 16.13
N SER A 169 4.00 -9.82 16.96
CA SER A 169 4.81 -11.00 16.59
C SER A 169 4.53 -12.18 17.54
N PRO A 170 4.26 -13.40 17.03
CA PRO A 170 4.19 -14.58 17.89
C PRO A 170 5.60 -14.96 18.40
N PRO A 171 5.74 -15.49 19.62
CA PRO A 171 7.03 -15.91 20.14
C PRO A 171 7.56 -17.12 19.37
N GLU A 172 8.69 -16.97 18.69
CA GLU A 172 9.44 -18.09 18.11
C GLU A 172 9.86 -19.06 19.21
N GLY A 173 9.54 -20.33 19.01
CA GLY A 173 9.92 -21.42 19.89
C GLY A 173 11.44 -21.58 19.97
N GLY A 174 11.98 -21.47 21.19
CA GLY A 174 13.27 -22.04 21.51
C GLY A 174 13.17 -23.57 21.51
N SER A 175 13.72 -24.21 20.48
CA SER A 175 13.98 -25.66 20.49
C SER A 175 15.44 -25.94 20.83
N ALA A 176 15.64 -26.61 21.96
CA ALA A 176 16.62 -27.67 22.07
C ALA A 176 15.86 -29.00 22.01
N GLY A 177 16.02 -29.76 20.93
CA GLY A 177 15.53 -31.14 20.82
C GLY A 177 14.65 -31.38 19.60
N GLY A 178 15.14 -32.20 18.67
CA GLY A 178 14.52 -32.48 17.37
C GLY A 178 13.19 -33.23 17.45
N GLY A 179 12.36 -32.98 16.44
CA GLY A 179 11.12 -33.68 16.14
C GLY A 179 10.46 -33.04 14.93
N GLU A 180 10.33 -33.79 13.85
CA GLU A 180 9.62 -33.42 12.62
C GLU A 180 8.16 -33.10 12.93
N GLY A 181 7.64 -31.99 12.38
CA GLY A 181 6.24 -31.60 12.51
C GLY A 181 5.88 -30.54 11.47
N GLU A 182 5.09 -30.96 10.48
CA GLU A 182 4.49 -30.15 9.42
C GLU A 182 3.48 -29.13 9.94
N GLY A 183 3.36 -28.00 9.21
CA GLY A 183 2.08 -27.35 8.96
C GLY A 183 1.89 -25.94 9.54
N GLY A 184 1.82 -24.93 8.67
CA GLY A 184 1.11 -23.68 8.93
C GLY A 184 1.82 -22.38 8.51
N GLU A 185 2.01 -22.14 7.21
CA GLU A 185 2.43 -20.83 6.71
C GLU A 185 1.22 -19.91 6.51
N ALA A 186 0.99 -19.02 7.48
CA ALA A 186 0.30 -17.75 7.24
C ALA A 186 1.37 -16.69 6.99
N GLY A 187 1.36 -16.10 5.79
CA GLY A 187 2.34 -15.11 5.34
C GLY A 187 2.29 -13.82 6.13
N GLY A 188 2.96 -13.77 7.28
CA GLY A 188 3.39 -12.52 7.89
C GLY A 188 4.58 -11.98 7.09
N ARG A 189 4.53 -10.70 6.72
CA ARG A 189 5.71 -9.95 6.24
C ARG A 189 6.74 -9.89 7.37
N GLY A 190 7.47 -10.97 7.60
CA GLY A 190 8.60 -10.99 8.50
C GLY A 190 9.63 -9.98 8.01
N GLU A 191 10.15 -9.17 8.93
CA GLU A 191 11.21 -8.21 8.64
C GLU A 191 12.34 -8.90 7.86
N PRO A 192 12.91 -8.26 6.83
CA PRO A 192 14.00 -8.85 6.05
C PRO A 192 15.20 -9.10 6.97
N GLN A 193 15.47 -10.38 7.25
CA GLN A 193 16.58 -10.75 8.13
C GLN A 193 17.94 -10.67 7.43
N THR A 194 17.98 -10.46 6.11
CA THR A 194 19.21 -10.50 5.32
C THR A 194 19.36 -9.25 4.46
N ALA A 195 20.61 -8.88 4.18
CA ALA A 195 20.95 -7.74 3.31
C ALA A 195 20.28 -7.84 1.94
N ILE A 196 20.26 -9.05 1.36
CA ILE A 196 19.58 -9.33 0.10
C ILE A 196 18.06 -9.14 0.23
N GLY A 197 17.48 -9.52 1.37
CA GLY A 197 16.07 -9.28 1.67
C GLY A 197 15.73 -7.79 1.67
N PHE A 198 16.55 -6.94 2.31
CA PHE A 198 16.38 -5.49 2.32
C PHE A 198 16.48 -4.89 0.91
N LEU A 199 17.50 -5.28 0.14
CA LEU A 199 17.71 -4.77 -1.22
C LEU A 199 16.57 -5.13 -2.16
N LEU A 200 16.05 -6.35 -2.03
CA LEU A 200 15.05 -6.88 -2.95
C LEU A 200 13.60 -6.64 -2.46
N GLN A 201 13.41 -6.04 -1.28
CA GLN A 201 12.09 -5.71 -0.74
C GLN A 201 11.22 -4.81 -1.63
N PRO A 202 11.74 -3.75 -2.27
CA PRO A 202 10.92 -2.88 -3.12
C PRO A 202 10.53 -3.52 -4.45
N PHE A 203 11.10 -4.67 -4.82
CA PHE A 203 10.86 -5.33 -6.10
C PHE A 203 9.86 -6.48 -5.95
N ALA A 204 8.81 -6.45 -6.76
CA ALA A 204 7.82 -7.52 -6.79
C ALA A 204 8.42 -8.81 -7.40
N PRO A 205 8.18 -9.99 -6.80
CA PRO A 205 8.65 -11.26 -7.36
C PRO A 205 7.96 -11.58 -8.69
N HIS A 206 8.77 -11.90 -9.69
CA HIS A 206 8.29 -12.44 -10.96
C HIS A 206 7.90 -13.91 -10.80
N CYS A 207 6.72 -14.28 -11.29
CA CYS A 207 6.27 -15.67 -11.37
C CYS A 207 6.42 -16.20 -12.79
N VAL A 208 7.21 -17.26 -12.96
CA VAL A 208 7.43 -17.93 -14.25
C VAL A 208 7.21 -19.43 -14.11
N TYR A 209 6.45 -19.99 -15.05
CA TYR A 209 6.31 -21.44 -15.16
C TYR A 209 7.46 -22.01 -16.01
N VAL A 210 8.28 -22.87 -15.42
CA VAL A 210 9.37 -23.60 -16.09
C VAL A 210 8.85 -25.00 -16.46
N PRO A 211 8.55 -25.28 -17.74
CA PRO A 211 8.01 -26.57 -18.14
C PRO A 211 8.98 -27.72 -17.86
N ARG A 212 8.46 -28.95 -17.90
CA ARG A 212 9.27 -30.16 -17.77
C ARG A 212 10.41 -30.17 -18.79
N ARG A 213 11.60 -30.57 -18.37
CA ARG A 213 12.81 -30.67 -19.23
C ARG A 213 13.19 -29.37 -19.95
N GLN A 214 12.71 -28.23 -19.48
CA GLN A 214 13.08 -26.92 -20.01
C GLN A 214 13.90 -26.14 -19.00
N GLU A 215 14.46 -25.05 -19.47
CA GLU A 215 15.28 -24.12 -18.71
C GLU A 215 14.75 -22.71 -18.94
N TYR A 216 14.71 -21.93 -17.87
CA TYR A 216 14.40 -20.52 -17.93
C TYR A 216 15.68 -19.72 -17.61
N SER A 217 15.94 -18.67 -18.38
CA SER A 217 17.14 -17.84 -18.23
C SER A 217 16.72 -16.38 -18.14
N ARG A 218 17.29 -15.64 -17.17
CA ARG A 218 17.20 -14.18 -17.07
C ARG A 218 18.59 -13.61 -17.21
N GLU A 219 18.74 -12.63 -18.08
CA GLU A 219 20.02 -11.96 -18.34
C GLU A 219 19.97 -10.53 -17.79
N LEU A 220 21.00 -10.13 -17.05
CA LEU A 220 21.15 -8.82 -16.45
C LEU A 220 22.47 -8.21 -16.92
N VAL A 221 22.43 -6.96 -17.37
CA VAL A 221 23.64 -6.20 -17.71
C VAL A 221 24.20 -5.64 -16.40
N ILE A 222 25.47 -5.92 -16.12
CA ILE A 222 26.16 -5.48 -14.90
C ILE A 222 27.32 -4.57 -15.28
N LEU A 223 27.47 -3.46 -14.54
CA LEU A 223 28.65 -2.61 -14.61
C LEU A 223 29.78 -3.10 -13.71
N LYS A 224 31.00 -2.74 -14.05
CA LYS A 224 32.17 -2.98 -13.22
C LYS A 224 31.95 -2.40 -11.82
N GLY A 225 32.02 -3.27 -10.81
CA GLY A 225 31.83 -2.92 -9.40
C GLY A 225 30.39 -3.08 -8.91
N GLU A 226 29.40 -3.24 -9.79
CA GLU A 226 28.05 -3.59 -9.38
C GLU A 226 27.96 -5.06 -8.93
N SER A 227 26.94 -5.36 -8.15
CA SER A 227 26.63 -6.69 -7.66
C SER A 227 25.23 -7.10 -8.11
N VAL A 228 25.08 -8.32 -8.60
CA VAL A 228 23.74 -8.89 -8.80
C VAL A 228 23.30 -9.54 -7.51
N ALA A 229 22.10 -9.18 -7.04
CA ALA A 229 21.42 -9.81 -5.93
C ALA A 229 20.22 -10.60 -6.47
N TRP A 230 20.04 -11.84 -6.02
CA TRP A 230 18.89 -12.65 -6.40
C TRP A 230 18.26 -13.33 -5.19
N ARG A 231 16.94 -13.52 -5.27
CA ARG A 231 16.13 -14.32 -4.37
C ARG A 231 15.11 -15.10 -5.19
N PHE A 232 14.99 -16.39 -4.96
CA PHE A 232 13.94 -17.19 -5.59
C PHE A 232 13.37 -18.25 -4.67
N ASP A 233 12.16 -18.67 -5.01
CA ASP A 233 11.41 -19.74 -4.38
C ASP A 233 10.69 -20.57 -5.45
N VAL A 234 10.46 -21.84 -5.17
CA VAL A 234 9.80 -22.78 -6.08
C VAL A 234 8.56 -23.33 -5.40
N ASP A 235 7.43 -23.12 -6.07
CA ASP A 235 6.14 -23.59 -5.62
C ASP A 235 6.11 -25.13 -5.45
N CYS A 236 5.26 -25.60 -4.55
CA CYS A 236 4.94 -27.01 -4.34
C CYS A 236 6.10 -27.88 -3.80
N GLY A 237 7.12 -27.29 -3.16
CA GLY A 237 8.20 -28.07 -2.54
C GLY A 237 9.06 -28.86 -3.54
N LEU A 238 9.01 -28.52 -4.82
CA LEU A 238 9.78 -29.19 -5.86
C LEU A 238 11.18 -28.58 -5.99
N ASP A 239 12.19 -29.44 -6.15
CA ASP A 239 13.58 -29.02 -6.33
C ASP A 239 13.79 -28.18 -7.61
N ILE A 240 14.90 -27.45 -7.78
CA ILE A 240 15.25 -26.85 -9.08
C ILE A 240 16.77 -26.73 -9.22
N ASP A 241 17.30 -26.91 -10.44
CA ASP A 241 18.72 -26.65 -10.67
C ASP A 241 18.91 -25.15 -10.94
N PHE A 242 19.86 -24.51 -10.28
CA PHE A 242 20.17 -23.09 -10.46
C PHE A 242 21.66 -22.87 -10.79
N THR A 243 21.92 -21.94 -11.71
CA THR A 243 23.24 -21.62 -12.26
C THR A 243 23.35 -20.12 -12.48
N VAL A 244 24.56 -19.57 -12.29
CA VAL A 244 24.86 -18.17 -12.63
C VAL A 244 26.14 -18.13 -13.47
N GLU A 245 26.03 -17.58 -14.68
CA GLU A 245 27.14 -17.40 -15.60
C GLU A 245 27.35 -15.91 -15.86
N PHE A 246 28.59 -15.46 -15.96
CA PHE A 246 28.95 -14.08 -16.28
C PHE A 246 29.79 -14.05 -17.55
N THR A 247 29.36 -13.26 -18.53
CA THR A 247 30.09 -13.08 -19.80
C THR A 247 30.56 -11.63 -19.88
N PRO A 248 31.87 -11.36 -19.78
CA PRO A 248 32.40 -10.02 -19.96
C PRO A 248 32.03 -9.49 -21.35
N CYS A 249 31.50 -8.27 -21.43
CA CYS A 249 31.20 -7.63 -22.70
C CYS A 249 31.45 -6.13 -22.64
N GLU A 250 32.00 -5.55 -23.70
CA GLU A 250 32.24 -4.11 -23.75
C GLU A 250 30.91 -3.34 -23.86
N VAL A 251 30.78 -2.31 -23.02
CA VAL A 251 29.61 -1.43 -22.85
C VAL A 251 29.07 -0.85 -24.17
N HIS A 252 29.90 -0.74 -25.21
CA HIS A 252 29.51 -0.18 -26.50
C HIS A 252 28.59 -1.10 -27.34
N GLN A 253 28.42 -2.37 -26.98
CA GLN A 253 27.47 -3.29 -27.65
C GLN A 253 26.04 -3.25 -27.08
N ARG A 254 25.77 -2.39 -26.08
CA ARG A 254 24.50 -2.30 -25.33
C ARG A 254 23.24 -2.13 -26.19
N SER A 255 23.30 -1.36 -27.27
CA SER A 255 22.08 -1.05 -28.06
C SER A 255 21.59 -2.20 -28.93
N ALA A 256 22.45 -3.18 -29.24
CA ALA A 256 22.09 -4.30 -30.12
C ALA A 256 21.54 -5.53 -29.37
N LEU A 257 21.88 -5.69 -28.09
CA LEU A 257 21.48 -6.87 -27.29
C LEU A 257 20.20 -6.65 -26.49
N VAL A 258 19.93 -5.42 -26.02
CA VAL A 258 18.76 -5.11 -25.17
C VAL A 258 17.46 -4.99 -25.99
N SER A 259 17.54 -4.74 -27.31
CA SER A 259 16.35 -4.69 -28.19
C SER A 259 15.75 -6.06 -28.54
N GLY A 260 16.30 -7.14 -27.97
CA GLY A 260 15.95 -8.53 -28.26
C GLY A 260 15.16 -9.27 -27.17
N GLU A 261 14.33 -8.59 -26.35
CA GLU A 261 13.35 -9.24 -25.45
C GLU A 261 12.21 -9.93 -26.24
N GLY A 262 12.56 -10.77 -27.22
CA GLY A 262 11.67 -11.73 -27.83
C GLY A 262 11.88 -13.09 -27.17
N ARG A 263 10.82 -13.66 -26.58
CA ARG A 263 10.73 -15.07 -26.16
C ARG A 263 11.29 -16.00 -27.24
N ARG A 264 12.59 -16.31 -27.19
CA ARG A 264 13.16 -17.42 -27.94
C ARG A 264 13.04 -18.66 -27.08
N GLN A 265 11.89 -19.33 -27.16
CA GLN A 265 11.82 -20.77 -26.89
C GLN A 265 12.70 -21.45 -27.94
N ARG A 266 14.01 -21.57 -27.68
CA ARG A 266 14.85 -22.46 -28.47
C ARG A 266 14.51 -23.87 -28.03
N GLY A 267 13.70 -24.54 -28.85
CA GLY A 267 13.61 -25.99 -28.82
C GLY A 267 15.02 -26.57 -28.90
N TRP A 268 15.39 -27.33 -27.88
CA TRP A 268 16.68 -27.99 -27.75
C TRP A 268 16.76 -29.12 -28.79
N LEU A 269 17.17 -28.78 -30.02
CA LEU A 269 17.78 -29.74 -30.94
C LEU A 269 19.23 -29.92 -30.46
N GLY A 270 19.55 -31.17 -30.12
CA GLY A 270 20.69 -31.55 -29.30
C GLY A 270 22.01 -30.87 -29.64
N TYR A 271 22.55 -30.16 -28.65
CA TYR A 271 23.96 -29.79 -28.63
C TYR A 271 24.73 -30.99 -28.07
N VAL A 272 25.26 -31.83 -28.97
CA VAL A 272 26.23 -32.86 -28.61
C VAL A 272 27.53 -32.13 -28.29
N SER A 273 27.93 -32.19 -27.03
CA SER A 273 29.26 -31.75 -26.57
C SER A 273 30.33 -32.45 -27.42
N PRO A 274 31.24 -31.74 -28.11
CA PRO A 274 32.35 -32.42 -28.75
C PRO A 274 33.26 -32.96 -27.65
N ALA A 275 33.28 -34.28 -27.51
CA ALA A 275 34.31 -34.98 -26.78
C ALA A 275 35.66 -34.60 -27.38
N SER A 276 36.59 -34.24 -26.51
CA SER A 276 38.00 -34.08 -26.81
C SER A 276 38.56 -35.39 -27.35
N GLU A 277 38.86 -35.46 -28.63
CA GLU A 277 39.85 -36.38 -29.21
C GLU A 277 40.09 -35.99 -30.68
N GLY A 278 41.35 -35.73 -31.05
CA GLY A 278 41.74 -35.52 -32.43
C GLY A 278 42.80 -34.45 -32.62
N ALA A 279 44.06 -34.85 -32.54
CA ALA A 279 45.20 -34.10 -33.04
C ALA A 279 45.01 -33.71 -34.52
N GLY A 280 45.37 -32.48 -34.87
CA GLY A 280 45.38 -32.02 -36.26
C GLY A 280 45.62 -30.52 -36.32
N GLY A 281 46.89 -30.13 -36.45
CA GLY A 281 47.30 -28.74 -36.51
C GLY A 281 46.82 -28.03 -37.78
N CYS A 282 46.33 -26.81 -37.59
CA CYS A 282 46.34 -25.75 -38.58
C CYS A 282 46.47 -24.42 -37.82
N THR A 283 47.65 -23.81 -37.91
CA THR A 283 47.94 -22.44 -37.47
C THR A 283 47.23 -21.46 -38.39
N GLY A 284 46.16 -20.84 -37.89
CA GLY A 284 45.50 -19.69 -38.48
C GLY A 284 45.19 -18.69 -37.37
N ASP A 285 46.17 -17.83 -37.08
CA ASP A 285 46.02 -16.65 -36.22
C ASP A 285 44.98 -15.70 -36.81
N GLY A 286 44.00 -15.28 -36.02
CA GLY A 286 43.15 -14.13 -36.36
C GLY A 286 41.65 -14.24 -36.08
N VAL A 287 41.16 -15.22 -35.31
CA VAL A 287 39.79 -15.15 -34.78
C VAL A 287 39.87 -14.62 -33.36
N GLU A 288 39.61 -13.32 -33.19
CA GLU A 288 39.34 -12.71 -31.88
C GLU A 288 38.35 -13.60 -31.13
N GLY A 289 38.84 -14.24 -30.07
CA GLY A 289 38.09 -15.26 -29.35
C GLY A 289 36.84 -14.66 -28.75
N ALA A 290 35.68 -15.23 -29.09
CA ALA A 290 34.42 -14.88 -28.46
C ALA A 290 34.60 -14.86 -26.92
N PRO A 291 34.02 -13.86 -26.23
CA PRO A 291 34.21 -13.70 -24.80
C PRO A 291 33.81 -14.99 -24.07
N ARG A 292 34.76 -15.56 -23.33
CA ARG A 292 34.54 -16.78 -22.55
C ARG A 292 33.65 -16.45 -21.36
N SER A 293 32.51 -17.14 -21.23
CA SER A 293 31.68 -17.05 -20.04
C SER A 293 32.42 -17.66 -18.84
N VAL A 294 32.29 -17.02 -17.70
CA VAL A 294 32.83 -17.44 -16.40
C VAL A 294 31.68 -17.94 -15.55
N LEU A 295 31.80 -19.15 -15.03
CA LEU A 295 30.79 -19.74 -14.14
C LEU A 295 30.94 -19.16 -12.74
N VAL A 296 29.97 -18.34 -12.32
CA VAL A 296 29.98 -17.67 -11.00
C VAL A 296 29.35 -18.56 -9.94
N HIS A 297 28.20 -19.17 -10.26
CA HIS A 297 27.53 -20.14 -9.41
C HIS A 297 27.36 -21.44 -10.18
N ARG A 298 28.00 -22.51 -9.68
CA ARG A 298 27.90 -23.84 -10.27
C ARG A 298 26.46 -24.34 -10.21
N ARG A 299 26.09 -25.18 -11.18
CA ARG A 299 24.79 -25.84 -11.23
C ARG A 299 24.55 -26.61 -9.93
N THR A 300 23.67 -26.07 -9.11
CA THR A 300 23.34 -26.61 -7.80
C THR A 300 21.85 -26.89 -7.75
N ARG A 301 21.49 -28.07 -7.26
CA ARG A 301 20.09 -28.44 -7.06
C ARG A 301 19.63 -27.98 -5.69
N TYR A 302 18.64 -27.12 -5.66
CA TYR A 302 18.01 -26.64 -4.42
C TYR A 302 16.73 -27.42 -4.17
N PRO A 303 16.48 -27.94 -2.95
CA PRO A 303 15.20 -28.56 -2.61
C PRO A 303 14.10 -27.49 -2.61
N GLY A 304 12.86 -27.87 -2.96
CA GLY A 304 11.76 -26.90 -2.96
C GLY A 304 11.30 -26.56 -1.55
N GLY A 305 10.68 -25.38 -1.42
CA GLY A 305 10.37 -24.77 -0.11
C GLY A 305 11.56 -24.07 0.55
N ALA A 306 12.78 -24.23 0.01
CA ALA A 306 13.92 -23.43 0.43
C ALA A 306 13.91 -22.09 -0.32
N ARG A 307 13.79 -20.99 0.43
CA ARG A 307 14.01 -19.65 -0.11
C ARG A 307 15.50 -19.45 -0.34
N VAL A 308 15.92 -19.48 -1.61
CA VAL A 308 17.32 -19.36 -2.01
C VAL A 308 17.64 -17.90 -2.28
N GLN A 309 18.73 -17.40 -1.71
CA GLN A 309 19.22 -16.05 -1.95
C GLN A 309 20.74 -16.06 -2.13
N GLY A 310 21.24 -15.15 -2.97
CA GLY A 310 22.66 -14.98 -3.19
C GLY A 310 22.99 -13.66 -3.86
N SER A 311 24.28 -13.32 -3.86
CA SER A 311 24.78 -12.19 -4.61
C SER A 311 26.16 -12.46 -5.19
N CYS A 312 26.52 -11.76 -6.27
CA CYS A 312 27.88 -11.77 -6.81
C CYS A 312 28.28 -10.39 -7.32
N THR A 313 29.49 -9.96 -7.00
CA THR A 313 30.07 -8.68 -7.47
C THR A 313 30.87 -8.90 -8.74
N SER A 314 30.64 -8.07 -9.76
CA SER A 314 31.37 -8.15 -11.02
C SER A 314 32.64 -7.29 -11.01
N ALA A 315 33.75 -7.86 -11.50
CA ALA A 315 35.02 -7.15 -11.67
C ALA A 315 35.14 -6.42 -13.02
N ALA A 316 34.19 -6.66 -13.95
CA ALA A 316 34.17 -6.09 -15.29
C ALA A 316 32.74 -5.78 -15.74
N ASP A 317 32.59 -4.98 -16.78
CA ASP A 317 31.30 -4.83 -17.44
C ASP A 317 30.94 -6.13 -18.16
N GLY A 318 29.67 -6.56 -18.08
CA GLY A 318 29.25 -7.80 -18.72
C GLY A 318 27.79 -8.15 -18.56
N LEU A 319 27.44 -9.34 -19.05
CA LEU A 319 26.11 -9.92 -18.98
C LEU A 319 26.12 -11.09 -17.99
N CYS A 320 25.25 -11.04 -16.98
CA CYS A 320 25.03 -12.15 -16.06
C CYS A 320 23.75 -12.89 -16.40
N ALA A 321 23.88 -14.18 -16.69
CA ALA A 321 22.78 -15.08 -16.98
C ALA A 321 22.47 -15.94 -15.75
N LEU A 322 21.29 -15.74 -15.18
CA LEU A 322 20.70 -16.56 -14.14
C LEU A 322 19.84 -17.63 -14.79
N ARG A 323 20.12 -18.90 -14.51
CA ARG A 323 19.53 -20.05 -15.20
C ARG A 323 18.89 -21.01 -14.22
N TRP A 324 17.59 -21.24 -14.41
CA TRP A 324 16.79 -22.20 -13.66
C TRP A 324 16.43 -23.40 -14.55
N GLY A 325 17.13 -24.50 -14.33
CA GLY A 325 16.97 -25.74 -15.07
C GLY A 325 15.96 -26.68 -14.42
N ASN A 326 14.95 -27.09 -15.20
CA ASN A 326 14.02 -28.17 -14.85
C ASN A 326 14.31 -29.45 -15.68
N GLY A 327 15.57 -29.62 -16.09
CA GLY A 327 16.03 -30.71 -16.95
C GLY A 327 15.82 -32.11 -16.36
N HIS A 328 15.91 -32.24 -15.04
CA HIS A 328 15.77 -33.51 -14.33
C HIS A 328 14.33 -33.93 -14.04
N SER A 329 13.37 -33.00 -14.06
CA SER A 329 11.96 -33.33 -13.80
C SER A 329 11.35 -34.06 -15.00
N ARG A 330 10.91 -35.30 -14.76
CA ARG A 330 10.21 -36.10 -15.77
C ARG A 330 8.72 -35.81 -15.84
N LEU A 331 8.12 -35.36 -14.73
CA LEU A 331 6.67 -35.40 -14.54
C LEU A 331 6.02 -34.03 -14.42
N ARG A 332 6.71 -33.02 -13.88
CA ARG A 332 6.09 -31.76 -13.47
C ARG A 332 6.85 -30.53 -13.97
N GLY A 333 6.13 -29.55 -14.48
CA GLY A 333 6.65 -28.18 -14.55
C GLY A 333 6.65 -27.54 -13.17
N LYS A 334 7.39 -26.44 -13.02
CA LYS A 334 7.62 -25.77 -11.74
C LYS A 334 7.23 -24.30 -11.86
N ARG A 335 6.54 -23.75 -10.86
CA ARG A 335 6.34 -22.30 -10.77
C ARG A 335 7.48 -21.72 -9.95
N LEU A 336 8.25 -20.85 -10.58
CA LEU A 336 9.39 -20.16 -9.99
C LEU A 336 8.96 -18.73 -9.67
N TYR A 337 9.13 -18.33 -8.41
CA TYR A 337 8.99 -16.95 -7.96
C TYR A 337 10.38 -16.39 -7.74
N PHE A 338 10.81 -15.38 -8.50
CA PHE A 338 12.17 -14.84 -8.37
C PHE A 338 12.20 -13.32 -8.48
N VAL A 339 13.19 -12.72 -7.81
CA VAL A 339 13.62 -11.34 -7.97
C VAL A 339 15.12 -11.37 -8.20
N ALA A 340 15.61 -10.66 -9.21
CA ALA A 340 17.04 -10.52 -9.45
C ALA A 340 17.34 -9.13 -10.02
N GLU A 341 18.23 -8.38 -9.37
CA GLU A 341 18.54 -7.01 -9.73
C GLU A 341 20.04 -6.74 -9.69
N ALA A 342 20.49 -5.84 -10.57
CA ALA A 342 21.82 -5.26 -10.51
C ALA A 342 21.80 -4.10 -9.50
N VAL A 343 22.66 -4.18 -8.50
CA VAL A 343 22.73 -3.26 -7.37
C VAL A 343 24.12 -2.64 -7.33
N ASP A 344 24.19 -1.34 -7.08
CA ASP A 344 25.47 -0.67 -6.90
C ASP A 344 26.21 -1.18 -5.65
N ALA A 345 27.53 -1.04 -5.66
CA ALA A 345 28.36 -1.48 -4.53
C ALA A 345 28.00 -0.74 -3.23
N ALA A 346 27.51 0.49 -3.34
CA ALA A 346 27.15 1.32 -2.21
C ALA A 346 25.86 0.85 -1.53
N ALA A 347 24.77 0.59 -2.28
CA ALA A 347 23.55 0.05 -1.68
C ALA A 347 23.78 -1.37 -1.14
N MET A 348 24.58 -2.21 -1.82
CA MET A 348 24.93 -3.52 -1.26
C MET A 348 25.62 -3.40 0.11
N ARG A 349 26.57 -2.48 0.28
CA ARG A 349 27.20 -2.22 1.59
C ARG A 349 26.22 -1.65 2.61
N ALA A 350 25.36 -0.71 2.19
CA ALA A 350 24.36 -0.12 3.08
C ALA A 350 23.35 -1.18 3.57
N ALA A 351 22.93 -2.10 2.70
CA ALA A 351 22.03 -3.18 3.08
C ALA A 351 22.68 -4.20 4.02
N VAL A 352 23.97 -4.48 3.85
CA VAL A 352 24.73 -5.31 4.82
C VAL A 352 24.77 -4.64 6.19
N GLN A 353 25.08 -3.34 6.24
CA GLN A 353 25.08 -2.57 7.49
C GLN A 353 23.68 -2.54 8.14
N ALA A 354 22.63 -2.37 7.34
CA ALA A 354 21.25 -2.39 7.82
C ALA A 354 20.86 -3.76 8.39
N ALA A 355 21.23 -4.84 7.70
CA ALA A 355 20.98 -6.21 8.18
C ALA A 355 21.74 -6.50 9.46
N ASP A 356 23.01 -6.10 9.57
CA ASP A 356 23.82 -6.25 10.78
C ASP A 356 23.23 -5.44 11.95
N ALA A 357 22.76 -4.23 11.70
CA ALA A 357 22.09 -3.42 12.71
C ALA A 357 20.78 -4.05 13.20
N CYS A 358 20.01 -4.68 12.30
CA CYS A 358 18.78 -5.40 12.66
C CYS A 358 19.10 -6.69 13.43
N ALA A 359 20.12 -7.44 13.03
CA ALA A 359 20.59 -8.61 13.77
C ALA A 359 21.11 -8.24 15.18
N PHE A 360 21.81 -7.11 15.29
CA PHE A 360 22.24 -6.55 16.57
C PHE A 360 21.04 -6.15 17.45
N LYS A 361 20.04 -5.46 16.89
CA LYS A 361 18.80 -5.13 17.62
C LYS A 361 18.04 -6.38 18.06
N ALA A 362 17.91 -7.38 17.19
CA ALA A 362 17.23 -8.64 17.50
C ALA A 362 17.97 -9.46 18.56
N SER A 363 19.31 -9.43 18.58
CA SER A 363 20.11 -10.06 19.65
C SER A 363 20.05 -9.27 20.95
N ALA A 364 20.04 -7.94 20.91
CA ALA A 364 19.87 -7.07 22.07
C ALA A 364 18.47 -7.24 22.72
N ALA A 365 17.41 -7.35 21.92
CA ALA A 365 16.05 -7.63 22.39
C ALA A 365 15.95 -9.00 23.08
N ARG A 366 16.65 -10.01 22.54
CA ARG A 366 16.77 -11.35 23.16
C ARG A 366 17.63 -11.37 24.43
N GLY A 367 18.61 -10.47 24.54
CA GLY A 367 19.46 -10.34 25.73
C GLY A 367 18.83 -9.54 26.88
N GLY A 368 17.92 -8.61 26.58
CA GLY A 368 17.22 -7.78 27.59
C GLY A 368 15.94 -8.41 28.16
N SER A 369 15.37 -9.40 27.47
CA SER A 369 14.19 -10.14 27.91
C SER A 369 14.59 -11.44 28.59
N ALA A 370 15.13 -11.33 29.81
CA ALA A 370 15.05 -12.44 30.75
C ALA A 370 13.56 -12.72 30.97
N GLN A 371 13.06 -13.74 30.27
CA GLN A 371 11.67 -14.17 30.20
C GLN A 371 11.09 -14.29 31.62
N GLN A 372 10.43 -13.23 32.10
CA GLN A 372 9.60 -13.28 33.29
C GLN A 372 8.39 -14.14 32.94
N ARG A 373 8.57 -15.46 32.99
CA ARG A 373 7.45 -16.38 33.06
C ARG A 373 6.62 -15.95 34.26
N ILE A 374 5.39 -15.51 34.01
CA ILE A 374 4.37 -15.37 35.04
C ILE A 374 4.31 -16.74 35.72
N THR A 375 4.85 -16.82 36.92
CA THR A 375 4.83 -18.06 37.69
C THR A 375 3.39 -18.27 38.13
N PRO A 376 2.78 -19.46 37.90
CA PRO A 376 1.42 -19.73 38.33
C PRO A 376 1.33 -19.55 39.85
N GLY A 377 0.69 -18.47 40.31
CA GLY A 377 0.60 -18.10 41.74
C GLY A 377 0.74 -16.61 42.05
N ALA A 378 1.22 -15.77 41.13
CA ALA A 378 1.20 -14.31 41.31
C ALA A 378 -0.21 -13.75 41.08
N ALA A 379 -0.72 -12.94 42.01
CA ALA A 379 -2.00 -12.26 41.83
C ALA A 379 -1.85 -11.16 40.76
N VAL A 380 -2.54 -11.33 39.64
CA VAL A 380 -2.58 -10.33 38.55
C VAL A 380 -3.99 -9.73 38.54
N SER A 381 -4.10 -8.40 38.60
CA SER A 381 -5.36 -7.71 38.34
C SER A 381 -5.23 -6.84 37.09
N VAL A 382 -6.30 -6.72 36.33
CA VAL A 382 -6.33 -5.97 35.08
C VAL A 382 -7.51 -5.00 35.14
N ASP A 383 -7.26 -3.75 34.75
CA ASP A 383 -8.28 -2.72 34.56
C ASP A 383 -8.33 -2.31 33.08
N VAL A 384 -9.51 -2.04 32.55
CA VAL A 384 -9.72 -1.62 31.16
C VAL A 384 -10.44 -0.27 31.17
N ALA A 385 -9.87 0.74 30.50
CA ALA A 385 -10.44 2.08 30.37
C ALA A 385 -10.64 2.44 28.89
N ALA A 386 -11.74 3.14 28.57
CA ALA A 386 -11.99 3.62 27.21
C ALA A 386 -11.13 4.85 26.89
N LEU A 387 -10.50 4.89 25.72
CA LEU A 387 -9.82 6.08 25.21
C LEU A 387 -10.82 6.91 24.40
N ARG A 388 -11.23 8.07 24.93
CA ARG A 388 -12.02 9.03 24.15
C ARG A 388 -11.12 9.72 23.13
N ALA A 389 -11.48 9.64 21.85
CA ALA A 389 -10.90 10.52 20.83
C ALA A 389 -11.17 11.97 21.25
N SER A 390 -10.11 12.72 21.54
CA SER A 390 -10.20 14.15 21.88
C SER A 390 -10.59 14.94 20.64
N ALA A 391 -11.89 15.07 20.37
CA ALA A 391 -12.39 16.06 19.42
C ALA A 391 -12.13 17.47 19.99
N ALA A 392 -11.18 18.19 19.40
CA ALA A 392 -10.99 19.60 19.66
C ALA A 392 -12.28 20.36 19.25
N PRO A 393 -12.80 21.29 20.07
CA PRO A 393 -13.95 22.09 19.69
C PRO A 393 -13.55 23.05 18.56
N SER A 394 -14.09 22.80 17.37
CA SER A 394 -14.10 23.74 16.24
C SER A 394 -15.19 24.77 16.48
N ASP A 395 -14.83 25.90 17.09
CA ASP A 395 -15.66 27.12 17.09
C ASP A 395 -15.24 27.97 15.87
N ALA A 396 -15.90 27.73 14.73
CA ALA A 396 -15.88 28.64 13.60
C ALA A 396 -17.00 29.68 13.77
N ALA A 397 -16.69 30.80 14.43
CA ALA A 397 -17.47 32.02 14.37
C ALA A 397 -16.67 33.08 13.60
N THR A 398 -16.93 33.15 12.29
CA THR A 398 -16.43 34.20 11.40
C THR A 398 -17.14 35.51 11.75
N SER A 399 -16.42 36.47 12.33
CA SER A 399 -16.85 37.87 12.38
C SER A 399 -15.88 38.72 11.58
N ASP A 400 -16.33 39.04 10.37
CA ASP A 400 -15.80 40.09 9.50
C ASP A 400 -16.13 41.46 10.12
N ALA A 401 -15.14 42.34 10.23
CA ALA A 401 -15.26 43.65 10.86
C ALA A 401 -14.75 44.73 9.90
N THR A 402 -15.68 45.36 9.19
CA THR A 402 -15.50 46.67 8.56
C THR A 402 -16.23 47.75 9.37
N LEU A 403 -15.65 48.96 9.31
CA LEU A 403 -15.79 50.07 10.24
C LEU A 403 -17.16 50.78 10.23
N SER A 404 -17.75 51.02 11.42
CA SER A 404 -18.44 52.29 11.72
C SER A 404 -18.72 52.48 13.22
N PRO A 405 -18.77 53.74 13.71
CA PRO A 405 -18.76 54.06 15.13
C PRO A 405 -20.19 54.22 15.69
N GLY A 406 -20.46 53.59 16.83
CA GLY A 406 -21.72 53.78 17.56
C GLY A 406 -21.60 53.20 18.96
N GLY A 407 -21.74 54.06 19.97
CA GLY A 407 -21.49 53.73 21.37
C GLY A 407 -22.46 52.73 21.99
N GLY A 408 -21.99 52.06 23.03
CA GLY A 408 -22.77 51.23 23.94
C GLY A 408 -21.85 50.49 24.91
N ASP A 409 -22.01 50.76 26.20
CA ASP A 409 -21.25 50.16 27.30
C ASP A 409 -21.33 48.61 27.33
N PRO A 410 -20.27 47.89 27.78
CA PRO A 410 -20.32 46.44 27.93
C PRO A 410 -20.77 46.01 29.35
N PRO A 411 -21.59 44.94 29.49
CA PRO A 411 -21.77 44.26 30.76
C PRO A 411 -20.66 43.24 31.03
N ALA A 412 -20.27 43.17 32.30
CA ALA A 412 -19.22 42.32 32.83
C ALA A 412 -19.55 40.82 32.76
N GLY A 413 -18.69 40.05 32.07
CA GLY A 413 -18.64 38.60 32.10
C GLY A 413 -17.27 38.12 32.60
N ARG A 414 -17.26 37.54 33.81
CA ARG A 414 -16.07 36.99 34.48
C ARG A 414 -15.65 35.66 33.86
N PHE A 415 -14.40 35.55 33.42
CA PHE A 415 -13.69 34.26 33.37
C PHE A 415 -12.45 34.31 34.25
N SER A 416 -12.38 33.31 35.13
CA SER A 416 -11.36 33.10 36.15
C SER A 416 -10.24 32.23 35.58
N LEU A 417 -9.01 32.75 35.56
CA LEU A 417 -7.79 31.96 35.44
C LEU A 417 -6.77 32.44 36.48
N THR A 418 -6.61 31.57 37.48
CA THR A 418 -5.50 31.35 38.42
C THR A 418 -4.31 32.31 38.34
N ARG A 419 -4.23 33.22 39.32
CA ARG A 419 -3.05 34.08 39.58
C ARG A 419 -2.50 33.82 40.98
N SER A 420 -1.75 32.73 41.13
CA SER A 420 -1.11 32.30 42.39
C SER A 420 0.25 32.97 42.68
N ALA A 421 0.58 34.10 42.04
CA ALA A 421 1.92 34.71 42.16
C ALA A 421 1.95 36.18 42.61
N TYR A 422 0.83 36.77 43.07
CA TYR A 422 0.78 38.20 43.43
C TYR A 422 0.53 38.53 44.91
N ASN A 423 0.47 37.53 45.81
CA ASN A 423 0.09 37.74 47.21
C ASN A 423 1.24 38.04 48.20
N LEU A 424 2.50 38.13 47.76
CA LEU A 424 3.62 38.40 48.68
C LEU A 424 4.00 39.89 48.80
N VAL A 425 3.66 40.71 47.81
CA VAL A 425 4.09 42.13 47.78
C VAL A 425 3.03 43.06 48.37
N TRP A 426 1.76 42.63 48.44
CA TRP A 426 0.68 43.54 48.85
C TRP A 426 0.47 43.72 50.35
N ASN A 427 1.04 42.84 51.18
CA ASN A 427 0.84 42.84 52.63
C ASN A 427 1.86 43.69 53.44
N VAL A 428 2.82 44.36 52.78
CA VAL A 428 3.87 45.14 53.47
C VAL A 428 3.61 46.67 53.45
N LEU A 429 2.59 47.16 52.72
CA LEU A 429 2.37 48.60 52.52
C LEU A 429 1.12 49.17 53.23
N ARG A 430 0.73 48.65 54.41
CA ARG A 430 -0.43 49.19 55.14
C ARG A 430 -0.30 49.26 56.67
N LEU A 431 0.70 49.97 57.17
CA LEU A 431 0.74 50.58 58.52
C LEU A 431 1.63 51.83 58.39
N SER A 432 1.18 53.10 58.40
CA SER A 432 0.63 53.91 59.51
C SER A 432 0.36 55.37 58.99
N PRO A 433 -0.08 56.38 59.79
CA PRO A 433 -1.38 57.02 59.69
C PRO A 433 -1.39 58.44 59.11
N TYR A 434 -2.52 58.87 58.56
CA TYR A 434 -2.81 60.28 58.26
C TYR A 434 -3.75 60.85 59.34
N TYR A 435 -3.28 61.86 60.07
CA TYR A 435 -4.12 62.89 60.69
C TYR A 435 -4.52 63.89 59.60
N GLY A 436 -5.78 64.34 59.58
CA GLY A 436 -6.15 65.58 58.90
C GLY A 436 -7.58 65.66 58.35
N LEU A 437 -8.50 66.06 59.23
CA LEU A 437 -9.71 66.87 59.01
C LEU A 437 -10.64 66.58 57.81
N GLY A 438 -11.93 66.35 58.13
CA GLY A 438 -13.01 66.86 57.30
C GLY A 438 -14.30 66.05 57.28
N ALA A 439 -15.20 66.38 58.21
CA ALA A 439 -16.66 66.38 58.08
C ALA A 439 -17.43 65.10 57.69
N GLY A 440 -18.34 64.70 58.59
CA GLY A 440 -19.71 64.39 58.17
C GLY A 440 -20.22 62.96 58.42
N GLY A 441 -20.93 62.79 59.55
CA GLY A 441 -22.24 62.14 59.55
C GLY A 441 -22.33 60.61 59.73
N GLY A 442 -23.15 60.20 60.70
CA GLY A 442 -23.83 58.89 60.74
C GLY A 442 -23.12 57.82 61.56
N GLN A 443 -23.34 57.72 62.88
CA GLN A 443 -24.47 57.03 63.53
C GLN A 443 -24.35 55.50 63.51
N GLY A 444 -24.12 54.90 64.69
CA GLY A 444 -24.68 53.60 65.05
C GLY A 444 -23.74 52.54 65.65
N GLY A 445 -23.79 52.40 66.98
CA GLY A 445 -23.57 51.17 67.76
C GLY A 445 -22.13 50.60 67.82
N ALA A 446 -21.66 49.91 68.86
CA ALA A 446 -22.04 49.63 70.24
C ALA A 446 -21.03 48.57 70.74
N GLY A 447 -20.55 48.67 71.99
CA GLY A 447 -19.78 47.61 72.68
C GLY A 447 -18.25 47.70 72.45
N GLY A 448 -17.36 47.68 73.43
CA GLY A 448 -17.46 47.42 74.87
C GLY A 448 -16.12 46.81 75.34
N GLY A 449 -15.60 47.26 76.49
CA GLY A 449 -14.41 46.71 77.19
C GLY A 449 -13.16 47.60 77.07
N ARG A 450 -12.70 48.40 78.04
CA ARG A 450 -12.50 48.29 79.51
C ARG A 450 -11.28 47.45 79.92
N ALA A 451 -10.16 48.12 80.17
CA ALA A 451 -9.09 47.82 81.15
C ALA A 451 -7.92 48.79 80.89
N ALA A 452 -7.10 49.27 81.81
CA ALA A 452 -7.12 49.42 83.26
C ALA A 452 -5.93 50.37 83.56
N LEU A 453 -6.10 51.27 84.53
CA LEU A 453 -5.03 52.09 85.12
C LEU A 453 -4.00 51.21 85.86
N PRO A 454 -2.84 51.79 86.22
CA PRO A 454 -2.37 51.68 87.60
C PRO A 454 -2.11 53.05 88.26
N PRO A 455 -2.00 53.06 89.60
CA PRO A 455 -2.38 54.18 90.45
C PRO A 455 -1.21 55.03 90.95
N ALA A 456 -1.59 56.16 91.55
CA ALA A 456 -0.78 57.05 92.36
C ALA A 456 -0.39 56.45 93.72
N ALA A 457 0.76 56.89 94.24
CA ALA A 457 1.13 57.06 95.65
C ALA A 457 1.90 58.40 95.70
N GLY A 458 1.62 59.39 96.55
CA GLY A 458 1.53 59.36 98.01
C GLY A 458 2.94 59.18 98.58
N GLU A 459 3.59 60.05 99.36
CA GLU A 459 3.13 61.00 100.38
C GLU A 459 4.34 61.84 100.87
N GLY A 460 4.05 62.95 101.56
CA GLY A 460 4.87 63.55 102.62
C GLY A 460 5.76 64.73 102.18
N GLY A 461 5.73 65.93 102.77
CA GLY A 461 5.10 66.41 104.00
C GLY A 461 6.09 67.29 104.78
N GLY A 462 5.74 68.57 105.01
CA GLY A 462 6.40 69.51 105.93
C GLY A 462 7.56 70.30 105.33
N GLY A 463 7.75 71.59 105.57
CA GLY A 463 7.09 72.56 106.43
C GLY A 463 8.05 73.76 106.55
N GLY A 464 7.53 74.98 106.49
CA GLY A 464 8.10 76.25 107.00
C GLY A 464 9.58 76.59 106.74
N ARG A 465 9.84 77.77 106.16
CA ARG A 465 10.35 78.95 106.86
C ARG A 465 10.90 79.96 105.86
N GLU A 466 10.51 81.21 106.07
CA GLU A 466 10.94 82.40 105.36
C GLU A 466 12.46 82.62 105.45
N GLY A 467 13.05 83.13 104.36
CA GLY A 467 14.27 83.94 104.42
C GLY A 467 15.55 83.26 103.90
N GLY A 468 15.85 83.50 102.62
CA GLY A 468 17.15 83.24 101.98
C GLY A 468 16.90 83.09 100.47
N GLY A 469 17.27 83.99 99.56
CA GLY A 469 18.37 84.94 99.55
C GLY A 469 19.22 84.60 98.34
N LEU A 470 18.76 84.95 97.12
CA LEU A 470 19.42 84.88 95.79
C LEU A 470 20.05 83.54 95.33
N SER A 471 20.59 82.72 96.23
CA SER A 471 21.32 81.48 95.97
C SER A 471 20.42 80.31 95.51
N GLU A 472 19.19 80.18 96.03
CA GLU A 472 18.23 79.17 95.50
C GLU A 472 17.70 79.53 94.10
N TYR A 473 17.69 80.82 93.76
CA TYR A 473 17.35 81.28 92.41
C TYR A 473 18.50 80.97 91.44
N GLU A 474 19.75 81.15 91.87
CA GLU A 474 20.94 80.75 91.10
C GLU A 474 21.00 79.24 90.87
N GLU A 475 20.66 78.41 91.87
CA GLU A 475 20.64 76.94 91.72
C GLU A 475 19.50 76.46 90.79
N ARG A 476 18.31 77.09 90.85
CA ARG A 476 17.23 76.82 89.89
C ARG A 476 17.56 77.30 88.49
N VAL A 477 18.23 78.45 88.34
CA VAL A 477 18.70 78.96 87.04
C VAL A 477 19.78 78.04 86.47
N ALA A 478 20.72 77.55 87.28
CA ALA A 478 21.71 76.56 86.86
C ALA A 478 21.05 75.24 86.42
N THR A 479 20.05 74.77 87.16
CA THR A 479 19.28 73.56 86.78
C THR A 479 18.49 73.76 85.48
N LEU A 480 17.91 74.95 85.27
CA LEU A 480 17.21 75.29 84.03
C LEU A 480 18.17 75.41 82.84
N LEU A 481 19.39 75.92 83.03
CA LEU A 481 20.42 75.97 81.99
C LEU A 481 20.87 74.57 81.57
N VAL A 482 21.12 73.66 82.53
CA VAL A 482 21.46 72.26 82.22
C VAL A 482 20.30 71.54 81.51
N ASN A 483 19.06 71.80 81.91
CA ASN A 483 17.89 71.25 81.23
C ASN A 483 17.71 71.85 79.83
N TYR A 484 18.07 73.11 79.64
CA TYR A 484 18.01 73.78 78.34
C TYR A 484 19.08 73.22 77.39
N GLU A 485 20.33 73.06 77.84
CA GLU A 485 21.41 72.40 77.07
C GLU A 485 21.02 70.97 76.68
N ARG A 486 20.44 70.21 77.62
CA ARG A 486 19.94 68.86 77.34
C ARG A 486 18.81 68.87 76.29
N LEU A 487 17.89 69.83 76.36
CA LEU A 487 16.82 69.96 75.37
C LEU A 487 17.36 70.41 73.99
N GLU A 488 18.39 71.25 73.96
CA GLU A 488 19.10 71.61 72.71
C GLU A 488 19.81 70.39 72.11
N ASP A 489 20.47 69.56 72.92
CA ASP A 489 21.08 68.30 72.49
C ASP A 489 20.03 67.28 72.01
N GLU A 490 18.89 67.18 72.71
CA GLU A 490 17.77 66.32 72.30
C GLU A 490 17.12 66.83 71.00
N LEU A 491 16.99 68.16 70.82
CA LEU A 491 16.50 68.77 69.58
C LEU A 491 17.50 68.56 68.42
N ALA A 492 18.80 68.72 68.68
CA ALA A 492 19.86 68.44 67.73
C ALA A 492 19.83 66.95 67.32
N GLY A 493 19.69 66.04 68.29
CA GLY A 493 19.53 64.61 68.05
C GLY A 493 18.27 64.25 67.25
N MET A 494 17.14 64.89 67.54
CA MET A 494 15.89 64.74 66.78
C MET A 494 16.03 65.26 65.34
N SER A 495 16.72 66.39 65.14
CA SER A 495 16.98 66.96 63.82
C SER A 495 17.92 66.06 62.99
N ALA A 496 18.94 65.47 63.62
CA ALA A 496 19.85 64.51 62.99
C ALA A 496 19.12 63.21 62.60
N ARG A 497 18.26 62.68 63.49
CA ARG A 497 17.43 61.50 63.18
C ARG A 497 16.44 61.76 62.06
N ARG A 498 15.85 62.97 62.01
CA ARG A 498 14.99 63.38 60.90
C ARG A 498 15.77 63.47 59.59
N ALA A 499 16.94 64.10 59.58
CA ALA A 499 17.80 64.17 58.40
C ALA A 499 18.24 62.77 57.92
N GLN A 500 18.53 61.87 58.85
CA GLN A 500 18.84 60.46 58.54
C GLN A 500 17.64 59.73 57.93
N ALA A 501 16.42 59.91 58.47
CA ALA A 501 15.20 59.33 57.90
C ALA A 501 14.88 59.91 56.50
N GLU A 502 15.08 61.21 56.29
CA GLU A 502 14.93 61.85 54.99
C GLU A 502 15.97 61.33 53.98
N ALA A 503 17.21 61.07 54.41
CA ALA A 503 18.22 60.43 53.56
C ALA A 503 17.84 58.98 53.21
N GLN A 504 17.36 58.19 54.19
CA GLN A 504 16.92 56.82 53.96
C GLN A 504 15.74 56.73 53.00
N THR A 505 14.75 57.62 53.14
CA THR A 505 13.59 57.68 52.22
C THR A 505 14.00 58.07 50.80
N LYS A 506 14.96 59.00 50.63
CA LYS A 506 15.53 59.33 49.30
C LYS A 506 16.23 58.12 48.67
N VAL A 507 16.99 57.35 49.45
CA VAL A 507 17.65 56.12 48.97
C VAL A 507 16.61 55.08 48.54
N LEU A 508 15.57 54.85 49.34
CA LEU A 508 14.49 53.91 49.00
C LEU A 508 13.70 54.35 47.76
N LEU A 509 13.43 55.65 47.60
CA LEU A 509 12.78 56.18 46.40
C LEU A 509 13.66 55.99 45.16
N ALA A 510 14.97 56.23 45.25
CA ALA A 510 15.90 55.99 44.16
C ALA A 510 15.98 54.49 43.79
N GLN A 511 15.99 53.59 44.79
CA GLN A 511 15.94 52.14 44.56
C GLN A 511 14.63 51.71 43.89
N LEU A 512 13.50 52.29 44.30
CA LEU A 512 12.19 52.00 43.68
C LEU A 512 12.10 52.53 42.25
N GLN A 513 12.68 53.69 41.96
CA GLN A 513 12.76 54.21 40.59
C GLN A 513 13.64 53.34 39.69
N ARG A 514 14.78 52.85 40.21
CA ARG A 514 15.64 51.90 39.48
C ARG A 514 14.91 50.58 39.21
N ALA A 515 14.27 50.00 40.22
CA ALA A 515 13.49 48.78 40.04
C ALA A 515 12.34 48.95 39.03
N LYS A 516 11.68 50.12 39.00
CA LYS A 516 10.67 50.43 37.97
C LYS A 516 11.26 50.49 36.56
N ALA A 517 12.45 51.09 36.40
CA ALA A 517 13.13 51.13 35.11
C ALA A 517 13.57 49.72 34.66
N ASP A 518 14.06 48.89 35.58
CA ASP A 518 14.45 47.51 35.30
C ASP A 518 13.24 46.67 34.88
N VAL A 519 12.08 46.84 35.53
CA VAL A 519 10.82 46.16 35.15
C VAL A 519 10.33 46.63 33.78
N ALA A 520 10.41 47.93 33.47
CA ALA A 520 10.02 48.45 32.16
C ALA A 520 10.91 47.88 31.05
N SER A 521 12.24 47.85 31.26
CA SER A 521 13.19 47.27 30.31
C SER A 521 12.96 45.75 30.13
N ALA A 522 12.68 45.02 31.22
CA ALA A 522 12.34 43.60 31.13
C ALA A 522 11.02 43.36 30.38
N GLN A 523 10.03 44.24 30.54
CA GLN A 523 8.76 44.17 29.83
C GLN A 523 8.94 44.40 28.32
N GLU A 524 9.76 45.37 27.91
CA GLU A 524 10.12 45.59 26.50
C GLU A 524 10.85 44.36 25.91
N GLY A 525 11.81 43.79 26.65
CA GLY A 525 12.49 42.56 26.24
C GLY A 525 11.52 41.39 26.06
N TRP A 526 10.56 41.23 26.97
CA TRP A 526 9.54 40.18 26.86
C TRP A 526 8.61 40.39 25.66
N GLN A 527 8.22 41.63 25.37
CA GLN A 527 7.44 41.96 24.18
C GLN A 527 8.21 41.66 22.88
N GLY A 528 9.51 41.93 22.84
CA GLY A 528 10.40 41.56 21.73
C GLY A 528 10.40 40.04 21.50
N THR A 529 10.68 39.25 22.54
CA THR A 529 10.67 37.77 22.43
C THR A 529 9.32 37.21 22.02
N ARG A 530 8.22 37.83 22.45
CA ARG A 530 6.87 37.43 22.03
C ARG A 530 6.63 37.70 20.55
N ALA A 531 7.09 38.83 20.03
CA ALA A 531 6.98 39.13 18.61
C ALA A 531 7.79 38.15 17.75
N GLU A 532 9.01 37.82 18.16
CA GLU A 532 9.85 36.81 17.49
C GLU A 532 9.21 35.43 17.50
N LEU A 533 8.60 35.01 18.62
CA LEU A 533 7.87 33.74 18.69
C LEU A 533 6.66 33.73 17.75
N CYS A 534 5.89 34.81 17.67
CA CYS A 534 4.77 34.91 16.72
C CYS A 534 5.24 34.84 15.27
N GLU A 535 6.39 35.45 14.93
CA GLU A 535 6.95 35.38 13.58
C GLU A 535 7.47 33.97 13.25
N MET A 536 8.11 33.29 14.22
CA MET A 536 8.52 31.90 14.06
C MET A 536 7.33 30.96 13.87
N THR A 537 6.25 31.16 14.62
CA THR A 537 5.01 30.37 14.46
C THR A 537 4.43 30.57 13.06
N ARG A 538 4.32 31.82 12.58
CA ARG A 538 3.87 32.08 11.20
C ARG A 538 4.72 31.39 10.15
N ARG A 539 6.05 31.46 10.25
CA ARG A 539 6.94 30.76 9.31
C ARG A 539 6.78 29.24 9.39
N ALA A 540 6.50 28.69 10.57
CA ALA A 540 6.23 27.26 10.72
C ALA A 540 4.90 26.85 10.08
N ASP A 541 3.87 27.69 10.20
CA ASP A 541 2.56 27.50 9.57
C ASP A 541 2.68 27.61 8.03
N ASP A 542 3.42 28.59 7.52
CA ASP A 542 3.68 28.74 6.08
C ASP A 542 4.41 27.51 5.51
N MET A 543 5.44 27.02 6.20
CA MET A 543 6.14 25.78 5.80
C MET A 543 5.24 24.53 5.92
N ALA A 544 4.27 24.53 6.82
CA ALA A 544 3.31 23.42 6.93
C ALA A 544 2.34 23.42 5.75
N LEU A 545 1.86 24.60 5.35
CA LEU A 545 1.02 24.79 4.16
C LEU A 545 1.76 24.37 2.87
N GLU A 546 3.01 24.82 2.67
CA GLU A 546 3.82 24.41 1.51
C GLU A 546 4.04 22.90 1.46
N ARG A 547 4.20 22.24 2.62
CA ARG A 547 4.31 20.77 2.69
C ARG A 547 3.01 20.08 2.34
N GLU A 548 1.88 20.62 2.76
CA GLU A 548 0.56 20.08 2.43
C GLU A 548 0.28 20.21 0.93
N GLU A 549 0.58 21.35 0.33
CA GLU A 549 0.47 21.56 -1.13
C GLU A 549 1.38 20.59 -1.91
N ALA A 550 2.62 20.40 -1.46
CA ALA A 550 3.55 19.45 -2.08
C ALA A 550 3.06 17.99 -1.98
N LEU A 551 2.41 17.61 -0.86
CA LEU A 551 1.81 16.29 -0.70
C LEU A 551 0.58 16.11 -1.60
N GLN A 552 -0.25 17.15 -1.75
CA GLN A 552 -1.39 17.13 -2.66
C GLN A 552 -0.93 16.99 -4.12
N GLU A 553 0.12 17.72 -4.52
CA GLU A 553 0.72 17.59 -5.85
C GLU A 553 1.27 16.17 -6.07
N ALA A 554 1.99 15.61 -5.08
CA ALA A 554 2.50 14.24 -5.14
C ALA A 554 1.37 13.19 -5.30
N HIS A 555 0.28 13.32 -4.54
CA HIS A 555 -0.88 12.44 -4.68
C HIS A 555 -1.59 12.59 -6.04
N SER A 556 -1.66 13.81 -6.58
CA SER A 556 -2.23 14.03 -7.92
C SER A 556 -1.36 13.37 -9.00
N ALA A 557 -0.03 13.43 -8.86
CA ALA A 557 0.91 12.79 -9.77
C ALA A 557 0.83 11.26 -9.68
N GLU A 558 0.70 10.70 -8.48
CA GLU A 558 0.50 9.26 -8.26
C GLU A 558 -0.79 8.76 -8.92
N ARG A 559 -1.91 9.47 -8.76
CA ARG A 559 -3.18 9.14 -9.45
C ARG A 559 -3.04 9.19 -10.97
N ALA A 560 -2.35 10.20 -11.50
CA ALA A 560 -2.09 10.30 -12.94
C ALA A 560 -1.22 9.15 -13.45
N GLN A 561 -0.26 8.68 -12.65
CA GLN A 561 0.55 7.51 -12.98
C GLN A 561 -0.29 6.23 -13.00
N LEU A 562 -1.14 6.01 -11.99
CA LEU A 562 -2.03 4.84 -11.95
C LEU A 562 -2.96 4.80 -13.16
N GLN A 563 -3.58 5.93 -13.52
CA GLN A 563 -4.40 6.03 -14.74
C GLN A 563 -3.61 5.72 -16.02
N ALA A 564 -2.33 6.11 -16.09
CA ALA A 564 -1.47 5.79 -17.22
C ALA A 564 -1.14 4.28 -17.28
N GLU A 565 -0.89 3.66 -16.13
CA GLU A 565 -0.64 2.21 -16.02
C GLU A 565 -1.88 1.39 -16.41
N GLU A 566 -3.07 1.80 -15.97
CA GLU A 566 -4.33 1.17 -16.37
C GLU A 566 -4.57 1.25 -17.88
N ARG A 567 -4.30 2.42 -18.49
CA ARG A 567 -4.39 2.58 -19.96
C ARG A 567 -3.42 1.67 -20.70
N LEU A 568 -2.21 1.49 -20.18
CA LEU A 568 -1.23 0.56 -20.75
C LEU A 568 -1.67 -0.90 -20.61
N LEU A 569 -2.25 -1.28 -19.47
CA LEU A 569 -2.81 -2.62 -19.25
C LEU A 569 -4.00 -2.89 -20.17
N ALA A 570 -4.90 -1.91 -20.35
CA ALA A 570 -6.02 -2.00 -21.27
C ALA A 570 -5.54 -2.18 -22.73
N ALA A 571 -4.57 -1.37 -23.17
CA ALA A 571 -3.97 -1.50 -24.50
C ALA A 571 -3.28 -2.86 -24.70
N ARG A 572 -2.64 -3.39 -23.66
CA ARG A 572 -2.02 -4.73 -23.70
C ARG A 572 -3.06 -5.85 -23.82
N ARG A 573 -4.17 -5.77 -23.09
CA ARG A 573 -5.29 -6.72 -23.19
C ARG A 573 -5.90 -6.69 -24.60
N GLU A 574 -6.09 -5.50 -25.18
CA GLU A 574 -6.56 -5.35 -26.56
C GLU A 574 -5.58 -6.00 -27.57
N CYS A 575 -4.27 -5.77 -27.42
CA CYS A 575 -3.27 -6.42 -28.26
C CYS A 575 -3.31 -7.96 -28.15
N GLU A 576 -3.49 -8.50 -26.94
CA GLU A 576 -3.61 -9.94 -26.71
C GLU A 576 -4.87 -10.52 -27.37
N LEU A 577 -6.01 -9.81 -27.30
CA LEU A 577 -7.25 -10.19 -27.98
C LEU A 577 -7.07 -10.20 -29.51
N LEU A 578 -6.49 -9.15 -30.09
CA LEU A 578 -6.21 -9.08 -31.53
C LEU A 578 -5.24 -10.19 -31.98
N GLN A 579 -4.27 -10.55 -31.14
CA GLN A 579 -3.35 -11.66 -31.43
C GLN A 579 -4.07 -13.02 -31.36
N ALA A 580 -4.97 -13.21 -30.39
CA ALA A 580 -5.80 -14.40 -30.29
C ALA A 580 -6.72 -14.53 -31.51
N GLU A 581 -7.42 -13.46 -31.90
CA GLU A 581 -8.24 -13.41 -33.13
C GLU A 581 -7.41 -13.77 -34.36
N ARG A 582 -6.23 -13.16 -34.53
CA ARG A 582 -5.32 -13.48 -35.64
C ARG A 582 -4.93 -14.96 -35.67
N SER A 583 -4.71 -15.57 -34.51
CA SER A 583 -4.38 -17.00 -34.43
C SER A 583 -5.56 -17.90 -34.84
N VAL A 584 -6.79 -17.55 -34.43
CA VAL A 584 -8.02 -18.25 -34.84
C VAL A 584 -8.22 -18.14 -36.35
N TRP A 585 -8.04 -16.94 -36.92
CA TRP A 585 -8.10 -16.74 -38.37
C TRP A 585 -7.03 -17.52 -39.13
N GLN A 586 -5.81 -17.66 -38.59
CA GLN A 586 -4.77 -18.48 -39.21
C GLN A 586 -5.10 -19.99 -39.17
N VAL A 587 -5.64 -20.49 -38.06
CA VAL A 587 -6.06 -21.89 -37.94
C VAL A 587 -7.24 -22.18 -38.88
N ALA A 588 -8.25 -21.32 -38.90
CA ALA A 588 -9.39 -21.44 -39.82
C ALA A 588 -8.94 -21.42 -41.29
N ARG A 589 -8.04 -20.49 -41.65
CA ARG A 589 -7.53 -20.37 -43.02
C ARG A 589 -6.67 -21.56 -43.45
N SER A 590 -5.84 -22.11 -42.57
CA SER A 590 -4.99 -23.28 -42.88
C SER A 590 -5.80 -24.58 -42.97
N GLY A 591 -6.79 -24.78 -42.09
CA GLY A 591 -7.71 -25.92 -42.15
C GLY A 591 -8.48 -25.95 -43.47
N ILE A 592 -9.14 -24.84 -43.81
CA ILE A 592 -9.93 -24.71 -45.05
C ILE A 592 -9.04 -24.87 -46.29
N GLN A 593 -7.82 -24.32 -46.29
CA GLN A 593 -6.89 -24.48 -47.41
C GLN A 593 -6.46 -25.94 -47.61
N SER A 594 -6.25 -26.69 -46.52
CA SER A 594 -5.85 -28.09 -46.61
C SER A 594 -6.96 -29.00 -47.17
N GLU A 595 -8.21 -28.74 -46.79
CA GLU A 595 -9.37 -29.48 -47.32
C GLU A 595 -9.67 -29.11 -48.77
N LEU A 596 -9.57 -27.83 -49.12
CA LEU A 596 -9.72 -27.37 -50.49
C LEU A 596 -8.64 -27.96 -51.41
N ALA A 597 -7.38 -27.99 -50.97
CA ALA A 597 -6.29 -28.62 -51.72
C ALA A 597 -6.54 -30.11 -51.95
N ARG A 598 -7.06 -30.83 -50.94
CA ARG A 598 -7.42 -32.25 -51.06
C ARG A 598 -8.56 -32.46 -52.06
N ALA A 599 -9.61 -31.65 -51.99
CA ALA A 599 -10.76 -31.74 -52.89
C ALA A 599 -10.37 -31.40 -54.34
N VAL A 600 -9.54 -30.38 -54.55
CA VAL A 600 -9.01 -30.01 -55.88
C VAL A 600 -8.15 -31.15 -56.44
N GLY A 601 -7.25 -31.73 -55.64
CA GLY A 601 -6.44 -32.88 -56.07
C GLY A 601 -7.29 -34.09 -56.48
N ALA A 602 -8.34 -34.42 -55.72
CA ALA A 602 -9.28 -35.49 -56.08
C ALA A 602 -10.01 -35.21 -57.41
N LEU A 603 -10.51 -33.98 -57.60
CA LEU A 603 -11.18 -33.58 -58.84
C LEU A 603 -10.23 -33.59 -60.05
N GLU A 604 -8.96 -33.23 -59.86
CA GLU A 604 -7.95 -33.31 -60.90
C GLU A 604 -7.68 -34.76 -61.32
N THR A 605 -7.57 -35.69 -60.36
CA THR A 605 -7.40 -37.12 -60.67
C THR A 605 -8.60 -37.71 -61.41
N GLU A 606 -9.83 -37.38 -60.99
CA GLU A 606 -11.04 -37.81 -61.73
C GLU A 606 -11.12 -37.19 -63.13
N LYS A 607 -10.70 -35.93 -63.29
CA LYS A 607 -10.67 -35.28 -64.60
C LYS A 607 -9.75 -36.02 -65.57
N HIS A 608 -8.56 -36.43 -65.12
CA HIS A 608 -7.63 -37.20 -65.94
C HIS A 608 -8.22 -38.56 -66.33
N ALA A 609 -8.84 -39.28 -65.38
CA ALA A 609 -9.53 -40.55 -65.67
C ALA A 609 -10.66 -40.38 -66.71
N HIS A 610 -11.40 -39.27 -66.65
CA HIS A 610 -12.41 -38.92 -67.67
C HIS A 610 -11.81 -38.65 -69.05
N GLU A 611 -10.68 -37.95 -69.11
CA GLU A 611 -9.98 -37.66 -70.36
C GLU A 611 -9.43 -38.94 -70.98
N ASP A 612 -8.86 -39.84 -70.18
CA ASP A 612 -8.38 -41.15 -70.61
C ASP A 612 -9.53 -42.03 -71.14
N ALA A 613 -10.66 -42.08 -70.43
CA ALA A 613 -11.84 -42.83 -70.87
C ALA A 613 -12.42 -42.27 -72.19
N ARG A 614 -12.45 -40.94 -72.36
CA ARG A 614 -12.86 -40.32 -73.64
C ARG A 614 -11.87 -40.60 -74.76
N ALA A 615 -10.58 -40.61 -74.48
CA ALA A 615 -9.56 -40.97 -75.46
C ALA A 615 -9.65 -42.44 -75.84
N ALA A 616 -9.96 -43.34 -74.90
CA ALA A 616 -10.24 -44.75 -75.17
C ALA A 616 -11.49 -44.92 -76.04
N LEU A 617 -12.58 -44.22 -75.72
CA LEU A 617 -13.82 -44.23 -76.50
C LEU A 617 -13.60 -43.77 -77.96
N LYS A 618 -12.86 -42.69 -78.16
CA LYS A 618 -12.52 -42.23 -79.52
C LYS A 618 -11.69 -43.27 -80.27
N ARG A 619 -10.73 -43.91 -79.61
CA ARG A 619 -9.91 -44.97 -80.21
C ARG A 619 -10.76 -46.17 -80.62
N SER A 620 -11.67 -46.62 -79.76
CA SER A 620 -12.57 -47.73 -80.09
C SER A 620 -13.55 -47.37 -81.21
N GLN A 621 -14.10 -46.14 -81.24
CA GLN A 621 -14.96 -45.68 -82.34
C GLN A 621 -14.21 -45.71 -83.69
N THR A 622 -12.99 -45.17 -83.74
CA THR A 622 -12.16 -45.23 -84.96
C THR A 622 -11.80 -46.66 -85.38
N ALA A 623 -11.64 -47.58 -84.42
CA ALA A 623 -11.39 -48.99 -84.68
C ALA A 623 -12.61 -49.68 -85.31
N VAL A 624 -13.82 -49.39 -84.80
CA VAL A 624 -15.08 -49.89 -85.39
C VAL A 624 -15.24 -49.37 -86.82
N GLU A 625 -15.06 -48.07 -87.05
CA GLU A 625 -15.15 -47.48 -88.40
C GLU A 625 -14.17 -48.12 -89.39
N ARG A 626 -12.94 -48.40 -88.93
CA ARG A 626 -11.92 -49.09 -89.75
C ARG A 626 -12.32 -50.53 -90.08
N LEU A 627 -12.77 -51.30 -89.09
CA LEU A 627 -13.21 -52.69 -89.28
C LEU A 627 -14.46 -52.76 -90.18
N GLU A 628 -15.39 -51.81 -90.05
CA GLU A 628 -16.55 -51.71 -90.94
C GLU A 628 -16.15 -51.43 -92.39
N ALA A 629 -15.18 -50.53 -92.61
CA ALA A 629 -14.63 -50.28 -93.93
C ALA A 629 -13.89 -51.50 -94.51
N GLU A 630 -13.12 -52.22 -93.71
CA GLU A 630 -12.47 -53.48 -94.11
C GLU A 630 -13.51 -54.56 -94.46
N ARG A 631 -14.60 -54.65 -93.69
CA ARG A 631 -15.73 -55.55 -93.96
C ARG A 631 -16.43 -55.24 -95.29
N GLN A 632 -16.62 -53.96 -95.61
CA GLN A 632 -17.19 -53.53 -96.90
C GLN A 632 -16.27 -53.92 -98.06
N ARG A 633 -14.96 -53.66 -97.94
CA ARG A 633 -13.96 -54.05 -98.95
C ARG A 633 -13.90 -55.56 -99.17
N LEU A 634 -13.95 -56.35 -98.10
CA LEU A 634 -13.99 -57.82 -98.22
C LEU A 634 -15.29 -58.30 -98.87
N ALA A 635 -16.43 -57.70 -98.54
CA ALA A 635 -17.71 -58.02 -99.18
C ALA A 635 -17.71 -57.73 -100.69
N GLU A 636 -17.14 -56.59 -101.10
CA GLU A 636 -16.94 -56.24 -102.52
C GLU A 636 -16.01 -57.24 -103.23
N ARG A 637 -14.90 -57.63 -102.58
CA ARG A 637 -13.97 -58.65 -103.12
C ARG A 637 -14.61 -60.04 -103.27
N VAL A 638 -15.43 -60.46 -102.30
CA VAL A 638 -16.22 -61.70 -102.40
C VAL A 638 -17.17 -61.66 -103.60
N ALA A 639 -17.83 -60.52 -103.83
CA ALA A 639 -18.76 -60.35 -104.95
C ALA A 639 -18.05 -60.35 -106.32
N ALA A 640 -16.81 -59.88 -106.38
CA ALA A 640 -16.00 -59.81 -107.60
C ALA A 640 -15.24 -61.12 -107.94
N ALA A 641 -15.04 -62.01 -106.97
CA ALA A 641 -14.29 -63.25 -107.18
C ALA A 641 -15.12 -64.26 -108.00
N GLY A 642 -14.61 -64.68 -109.16
CA GLY A 642 -15.25 -65.67 -110.03
C GLY A 642 -14.94 -67.14 -109.67
N ASP A 643 -13.85 -67.39 -108.94
CA ASP A 643 -13.40 -68.73 -108.54
C ASP A 643 -14.02 -69.17 -107.22
N ARG A 644 -14.54 -70.42 -107.18
CA ARG A 644 -15.27 -70.95 -106.03
C ARG A 644 -14.41 -71.10 -104.78
N GLU A 645 -13.18 -71.58 -104.91
CA GLU A 645 -12.25 -71.71 -103.78
C GLU A 645 -11.81 -70.35 -103.23
N ALA A 646 -11.59 -69.36 -104.12
CA ALA A 646 -11.28 -67.99 -103.72
C ALA A 646 -12.47 -67.34 -103.00
N GLN A 647 -13.71 -67.60 -103.44
CA GLN A 647 -14.92 -67.15 -102.75
C GLN A 647 -15.07 -67.75 -101.35
N GLU A 648 -14.73 -69.03 -101.14
CA GLU A 648 -14.82 -69.64 -99.80
C GLU A 648 -13.79 -69.06 -98.83
N ARG A 649 -12.53 -68.89 -99.24
CA ARG A 649 -11.51 -68.24 -98.41
C ARG A 649 -11.88 -66.80 -98.04
N LEU A 650 -12.39 -66.02 -99.01
CA LEU A 650 -12.83 -64.65 -98.76
C LEU A 650 -14.09 -64.59 -97.86
N LYS A 651 -14.95 -65.62 -97.89
CA LYS A 651 -16.11 -65.74 -96.98
C LYS A 651 -15.66 -66.04 -95.55
N GLU A 652 -14.65 -66.89 -95.36
CA GLU A 652 -14.05 -67.14 -94.03
C GLU A 652 -13.38 -65.88 -93.47
N GLU A 653 -12.58 -65.17 -94.28
CA GLU A 653 -11.99 -63.89 -93.89
C GLU A 653 -13.05 -62.83 -93.55
N ALA A 654 -14.14 -62.75 -94.32
CA ALA A 654 -15.26 -61.86 -94.04
C ALA A 654 -16.05 -62.26 -92.77
N ALA A 655 -16.10 -63.54 -92.44
CA ALA A 655 -16.71 -64.03 -91.20
C ALA A 655 -15.82 -63.71 -89.98
N ALA A 656 -14.50 -63.88 -90.11
CA ALA A 656 -13.55 -63.49 -89.07
C ALA A 656 -13.59 -61.98 -88.80
N ALA A 657 -13.56 -61.15 -89.85
CA ALA A 657 -13.67 -59.70 -89.72
C ALA A 657 -15.03 -59.25 -89.12
N ARG A 658 -16.11 -60.00 -89.35
CA ARG A 658 -17.41 -59.76 -88.69
C ARG A 658 -17.31 -60.04 -87.18
N ALA A 659 -16.76 -61.18 -86.80
CA ALA A 659 -16.58 -61.54 -85.39
C ALA A 659 -15.73 -60.50 -84.66
N GLU A 660 -14.59 -60.10 -85.23
CA GLU A 660 -13.74 -59.03 -84.66
C GLU A 660 -14.49 -57.68 -84.55
N SER A 661 -15.30 -57.30 -85.53
CA SER A 661 -16.09 -56.07 -85.45
C SER A 661 -17.17 -56.14 -84.36
N GLU A 662 -17.74 -57.32 -84.12
CA GLU A 662 -18.76 -57.55 -83.10
C GLU A 662 -18.12 -57.47 -81.71
N ASP A 663 -16.95 -58.09 -81.52
CA ASP A 663 -16.19 -58.04 -80.27
C ASP A 663 -15.77 -56.60 -79.91
N VAL A 664 -15.29 -55.82 -80.89
CA VAL A 664 -14.95 -54.39 -80.68
C VAL A 664 -16.20 -53.55 -80.40
N ARG A 665 -17.37 -53.88 -80.97
CA ARG A 665 -18.64 -53.21 -80.63
C ARG A 665 -19.11 -53.50 -79.21
N VAL A 666 -18.92 -54.73 -78.73
CA VAL A 666 -19.21 -55.08 -77.32
C VAL A 666 -18.29 -54.29 -76.39
N ALA A 667 -16.98 -54.24 -76.69
CA ALA A 667 -16.03 -53.44 -75.92
C ALA A 667 -16.35 -51.92 -75.97
N LEU A 668 -16.82 -51.41 -77.12
CA LEU A 668 -17.28 -50.02 -77.24
C LEU A 668 -18.47 -49.75 -76.31
N ALA A 669 -19.47 -50.64 -76.29
CA ALA A 669 -20.65 -50.50 -75.44
C ALA A 669 -20.29 -50.51 -73.94
N GLU A 670 -19.29 -51.31 -73.53
CA GLU A 670 -18.76 -51.29 -72.17
C GLU A 670 -18.10 -49.94 -71.82
N VAL A 671 -17.25 -49.40 -72.70
CA VAL A 671 -16.61 -48.09 -72.50
C VAL A 671 -17.65 -46.95 -72.50
N GLU A 672 -18.69 -47.03 -73.33
CA GLU A 672 -19.82 -46.08 -73.30
C GLU A 672 -20.59 -46.16 -71.97
N ALA A 673 -20.82 -47.36 -71.43
CA ALA A 673 -21.44 -47.54 -70.13
C ALA A 673 -20.57 -46.98 -68.98
N GLU A 674 -19.25 -47.16 -69.04
CA GLU A 674 -18.33 -46.60 -68.04
C GLU A 674 -18.25 -45.07 -68.10
N THR A 675 -18.14 -44.50 -69.30
CA THR A 675 -18.16 -43.03 -69.47
C THR A 675 -19.49 -42.42 -69.01
N ALA A 676 -20.62 -43.10 -69.23
CA ALA A 676 -21.92 -42.68 -68.71
C ALA A 676 -21.95 -42.71 -67.16
N LYS A 677 -21.45 -43.78 -66.52
CA LYS A 677 -21.34 -43.89 -65.05
C LYS A 677 -20.47 -42.78 -64.47
N LEU A 678 -19.27 -42.56 -65.02
CA LEU A 678 -18.37 -41.50 -64.60
C LEU A 678 -19.00 -40.11 -64.78
N SER A 679 -19.79 -39.90 -65.83
CA SER A 679 -20.49 -38.62 -66.06
C SER A 679 -21.60 -38.38 -65.04
N ALA A 680 -22.29 -39.43 -64.61
CA ALA A 680 -23.31 -39.37 -63.56
C ALA A 680 -22.68 -39.08 -62.19
N GLN A 681 -21.56 -39.74 -61.86
CA GLN A 681 -20.79 -39.46 -60.64
C GLN A 681 -20.32 -38.00 -60.59
N LYS A 682 -19.78 -37.48 -61.70
CA LYS A 682 -19.40 -36.06 -61.80
C LYS A 682 -20.57 -35.11 -61.53
N ARG A 683 -21.77 -35.40 -62.07
CA ARG A 683 -22.97 -34.57 -61.80
C ARG A 683 -23.34 -34.60 -60.32
N LEU A 684 -23.24 -35.76 -59.67
CA LEU A 684 -23.55 -35.93 -58.26
C LEU A 684 -22.56 -35.15 -57.36
N LEU A 685 -21.26 -35.26 -57.63
CA LEU A 685 -20.22 -34.46 -56.95
C LEU A 685 -20.43 -32.95 -57.12
N VAL A 686 -20.82 -32.48 -58.31
CA VAL A 686 -21.10 -31.06 -58.55
C VAL A 686 -22.32 -30.58 -57.75
N VAL A 687 -23.35 -31.42 -57.60
CA VAL A 687 -24.52 -31.10 -56.76
C VAL A 687 -24.11 -31.05 -55.29
N GLU A 688 -23.33 -32.01 -54.82
CA GLU A 688 -22.85 -32.07 -53.44
C GLU A 688 -21.96 -30.86 -53.09
N LEU A 689 -21.02 -30.49 -53.97
CA LEU A 689 -20.19 -29.27 -53.80
C LEU A 689 -21.03 -27.99 -53.78
N ARG A 690 -22.10 -27.90 -54.59
CA ARG A 690 -23.02 -26.76 -54.55
C ARG A 690 -23.80 -26.73 -53.23
N GLN A 691 -24.19 -27.88 -52.72
CA GLN A 691 -24.90 -27.99 -51.44
C GLN A 691 -23.99 -27.63 -50.26
N GLN A 692 -22.75 -28.11 -50.25
CA GLN A 692 -21.73 -27.73 -49.26
C GLN A 692 -21.44 -26.23 -49.32
N LYS A 693 -21.23 -25.66 -50.51
CA LYS A 693 -21.04 -24.22 -50.69
C LYS A 693 -22.22 -23.41 -50.14
N LYS A 694 -23.44 -23.86 -50.40
CA LYS A 694 -24.64 -23.21 -49.85
C LYS A 694 -24.67 -23.27 -48.33
N ALA A 695 -24.43 -24.44 -47.74
CA ALA A 695 -24.38 -24.62 -46.29
C ALA A 695 -23.31 -23.71 -45.63
N PHE A 696 -22.13 -23.57 -46.25
CA PHE A 696 -21.10 -22.64 -45.78
C PHE A 696 -21.52 -21.17 -45.85
N LEU A 697 -22.22 -20.76 -46.92
CA LEU A 697 -22.75 -19.40 -47.02
C LEU A 697 -23.84 -19.13 -45.99
N ASP A 698 -24.70 -20.11 -45.72
CA ASP A 698 -25.74 -20.03 -44.68
C ASP A 698 -25.12 -19.99 -43.26
N GLN A 699 -24.01 -20.69 -43.02
CA GLN A 699 -23.25 -20.57 -41.76
C GLN A 699 -22.58 -19.20 -41.61
N LEU A 700 -21.99 -18.66 -42.68
CA LEU A 700 -21.39 -17.32 -42.65
C LEU A 700 -22.42 -16.23 -42.38
N SER A 701 -23.62 -16.32 -42.97
CA SER A 701 -24.69 -15.35 -42.71
C SER A 701 -25.22 -15.45 -41.27
N ALA A 702 -25.31 -16.65 -40.70
CA ALA A 702 -25.66 -16.84 -39.30
C ALA A 702 -24.63 -16.20 -38.34
N VAL A 703 -23.33 -16.45 -38.56
CA VAL A 703 -22.25 -15.84 -37.75
C VAL A 703 -22.22 -14.32 -37.89
N GLN A 704 -22.50 -13.78 -39.08
CA GLN A 704 -22.63 -12.34 -39.27
C GLN A 704 -23.83 -11.76 -38.51
N ALA A 705 -24.97 -12.44 -38.51
CA ALA A 705 -26.14 -12.03 -37.74
C ALA A 705 -25.88 -12.06 -36.23
N GLU A 706 -25.22 -13.10 -35.71
CA GLU A 706 -24.83 -13.19 -34.29
C GLU A 706 -23.84 -12.06 -33.90
N ALA A 707 -22.88 -11.75 -34.77
CA ALA A 707 -21.95 -10.65 -34.54
C ALA A 707 -22.64 -9.28 -34.55
N GLU A 708 -23.65 -9.08 -35.41
CA GLU A 708 -24.46 -7.86 -35.42
C GLU A 708 -25.36 -7.75 -34.18
N GLU A 709 -25.95 -8.86 -33.74
CA GLU A 709 -26.73 -8.91 -32.49
C GLU A 709 -25.86 -8.61 -31.27
N ALA A 710 -24.65 -9.16 -31.20
CA ALA A 710 -23.69 -8.86 -30.13
C ALA A 710 -23.32 -7.38 -30.11
N ARG A 711 -23.10 -6.76 -31.28
CA ARG A 711 -22.85 -5.31 -31.38
C ARG A 711 -24.06 -4.48 -30.96
N MET A 712 -25.28 -4.92 -31.28
CA MET A 712 -26.50 -4.24 -30.81
C MET A 712 -26.65 -4.36 -29.30
N MET A 713 -26.38 -5.52 -28.72
CA MET A 713 -26.39 -5.74 -27.26
C MET A 713 -25.34 -4.88 -26.56
N GLN A 714 -24.14 -4.75 -27.13
CA GLN A 714 -23.10 -3.87 -26.61
C GLN A 714 -23.54 -2.40 -26.63
N ARG A 715 -24.10 -1.91 -27.74
CA ARG A 715 -24.69 -0.56 -27.81
C ARG A 715 -25.87 -0.36 -26.87
N ALA A 716 -26.69 -1.39 -26.67
CA ALA A 716 -27.81 -1.37 -25.72
C ALA A 716 -27.32 -1.32 -24.27
N ALA A 717 -26.25 -2.05 -23.95
CA ALA A 717 -25.59 -1.99 -22.65
C ALA A 717 -24.98 -0.60 -22.42
N GLU A 718 -24.25 -0.05 -23.40
CA GLU A 718 -23.69 1.31 -23.32
C GLU A 718 -24.79 2.37 -23.13
N THR A 719 -25.92 2.26 -23.83
CA THR A 719 -27.04 3.21 -23.67
C THR A 719 -27.76 3.05 -22.33
N ARG A 720 -27.88 1.83 -21.78
CA ARG A 720 -28.39 1.61 -20.42
C ARG A 720 -27.45 2.18 -19.37
N LEU A 721 -26.15 1.97 -19.56
CA LEU A 721 -25.11 2.47 -18.68
C LEU A 721 -25.18 4.00 -18.67
N LYS A 722 -25.21 4.64 -19.85
CA LYS A 722 -25.44 6.10 -20.01
C LYS A 722 -26.71 6.63 -19.34
N LYS A 723 -27.84 5.89 -19.41
CA LYS A 723 -29.07 6.29 -18.72
C LYS A 723 -28.93 6.25 -17.20
N LEU A 724 -28.28 5.22 -16.67
CA LEU A 724 -28.03 5.09 -15.23
C LEU A 724 -27.04 6.13 -14.69
N GLU A 725 -26.16 6.72 -15.51
CA GLU A 725 -25.30 7.85 -15.09
C GLU A 725 -26.00 9.20 -15.23
N GLY A 726 -27.13 9.29 -15.94
CA GLY A 726 -27.95 10.50 -15.99
C GLY A 726 -29.07 10.55 -14.95
N GLU A 727 -29.41 9.43 -14.29
CA GLU A 727 -30.49 9.34 -13.29
C GLU A 727 -29.98 9.35 -11.83
N GLY A 728 -28.67 9.24 -11.61
CA GLY A 728 -28.03 9.30 -10.28
C GLY A 728 -27.24 10.57 -10.14
#